data_AF-A0A2V9CLV9-F1
#
_entry.id   AF-A0A2V9CLV9-F1
#
_cell.length_a   1.000
_cell.length_b   1.000
_cell.length_c   1.000
_cell.angle_alpha   90.00
_cell.angle_beta   90.00
_cell.angle_gamma   90.00
#
_symmetry.space_group_name_H-M   'P 1'
#
loop_
_entity.id
_entity.type
_entity.pdbx_description
1 polymer ?
#
loop_
_entity_poly.entity_id
_entity_poly.type
_entity_poly.pdbx_seq_one_letter_code
_entity_poly.pdbx_strand_id
1 'polypeptide(L)'
;MDLKADLWIVIFILVFLLVGARSRRRREPFPWIHILFFCSGFPALIYQIVWQRALFGIYGVNIESVTVVVSAFMFGLGLGSLIGGKLSKNSRTPLLVAFAVAELGTAGFGLISLPLFHRVAEFSAGAPLLQTGLLSFALVVVPTVLMGATLPLLVEHMVQATRNVGFAVGGLYFVNTLGSAAACFVAGDVLMRLCGQSGSVRVAVVMNTLIGTAALVGGSVLRSHWSDLAANTTEKEQARGTAEDLLPFPLALTCAGFAGFLALSYEIIWYRILAFASGGIARVFAFLLGSYLLGVALGSRLVELYSRRGSNRDRAAALRLLGWVMLASAIASFVIGPSSAYLLKFGSAYTLGAETLPAYLLLLPLICVGALFFGATFPLVSYVSVQADQHAGAALSYLYTANIVGSTLGSFAVGFVLMDHFSLWQISSALLVLGVLFATAVLAVSDTARSKLKFVVVGGLATACLAVAVSRPVFETIYDRLLFKDIYPKSHFLRVAETRSGAVGETPNGTVYGGGVYDGRFSTDLANDVNGIDRPYALSALHPAPRHVLMIGLGSGSWAQVVVANPAVEDLTVVEINPAYLQLIREHPEVASLLHNPRVKIVVDDGRRWLLRNRNARFDVIVANTTYFWRDHSTNLLSADFLHIIRQHLSPGGLFLYNTTGSRNVMATGIAVFPYAMRIENALVVSDSLLVFDRQRLRTALLTYCVDGKPLVDSRDPREMKAIERLVSIPEDPTGQQWFSIEQNDQLHRRLQGLTTITDDNMGAEWSAS
;
A
#
# COMPACT_ATOMS: atom_id res chain seq x y z
N MET A 1 19.41 -19.21 16.36
CA MET A 1 19.46 -18.14 17.38
C MET A 1 20.39 -17.08 16.84
N ASP A 2 19.82 -16.01 16.28
CA ASP A 2 20.53 -15.02 15.46
C ASP A 2 21.03 -13.85 16.31
N LEU A 3 22.36 -13.73 16.42
CA LEU A 3 23.09 -12.68 17.13
C LEU A 3 22.70 -11.23 16.70
N LYS A 4 22.04 -11.07 15.54
CA LYS A 4 21.64 -9.77 15.00
C LYS A 4 20.39 -9.19 15.68
N ALA A 5 19.49 -10.02 16.19
CA ALA A 5 18.31 -9.56 16.93
C ALA A 5 18.72 -8.97 18.29
N ASP A 6 19.72 -9.57 18.93
CA ASP A 6 20.25 -9.13 20.22
C ASP A 6 20.95 -7.77 20.11
N LEU A 7 21.60 -7.47 18.98
CA LEU A 7 22.27 -6.19 18.75
C LEU A 7 21.29 -5.01 18.74
N TRP A 8 20.09 -5.17 18.17
CA TRP A 8 19.07 -4.12 18.16
C TRP A 8 18.42 -3.91 19.52
N ILE A 9 18.20 -4.99 20.28
CA ILE A 9 17.73 -4.92 21.66
C ILE A 9 18.78 -4.19 22.52
N VAL A 10 20.06 -4.50 22.34
CA VAL A 10 21.16 -3.84 23.04
C VAL A 10 21.31 -2.37 22.65
N ILE A 11 21.16 -2.01 21.37
CA ILE A 11 21.17 -0.60 20.92
C ILE A 11 19.96 0.15 21.50
N PHE A 12 18.77 -0.44 21.47
CA PHE A 12 17.57 0.17 22.03
C PHE A 12 17.69 0.36 23.55
N ILE A 13 18.22 -0.62 24.27
CA ILE A 13 18.53 -0.53 25.71
C ILE A 13 19.63 0.50 25.98
N LEU A 14 20.65 0.61 25.12
CA LEU A 14 21.71 1.62 25.26
C LEU A 14 21.19 3.04 25.03
N VAL A 15 20.30 3.26 24.06
CA VAL A 15 19.62 4.56 23.88
C VAL A 15 18.73 4.86 25.10
N PHE A 16 18.04 3.85 25.64
CA PHE A 16 17.22 3.99 26.84
C PHE A 16 18.05 4.35 28.09
N LEU A 17 19.21 3.71 28.28
CA LEU A 17 20.13 3.94 29.41
C LEU A 17 20.90 5.26 29.28
N LEU A 18 21.30 5.66 28.07
CA LEU A 18 22.00 6.92 27.82
C LEU A 18 21.12 8.15 28.06
N VAL A 19 19.79 8.03 27.88
CA VAL A 19 18.87 9.16 28.10
C VAL A 19 18.34 9.25 29.53
N GLY A 20 18.39 8.14 30.29
CA GLY A 20 18.21 8.17 31.75
C GLY A 20 19.32 8.93 32.50
N ALA A 21 20.47 9.14 31.86
CA ALA A 21 21.63 9.80 32.46
C ALA A 21 21.61 11.33 32.25
N ARG A 22 21.02 12.03 33.23
CA ARG A 22 21.27 13.46 33.57
C ARG A 22 21.04 14.51 32.47
N SER A 23 19.80 15.01 32.39
CA SER A 23 19.56 16.42 32.02
C SER A 23 19.44 17.27 33.29
N ARG A 24 20.54 17.91 33.68
CA ARG A 24 20.63 18.85 34.82
C ARG A 24 20.40 20.32 34.42
N ARG A 25 19.85 20.61 33.23
CA ARG A 25 19.55 21.99 32.80
C ARG A 25 18.05 22.21 32.68
N ARG A 26 17.58 23.23 33.40
CA ARG A 26 16.17 23.70 33.45
C ARG A 26 15.61 23.95 32.05
N ARG A 27 14.32 23.61 31.89
CA ARG A 27 13.35 23.87 30.79
C ARG A 27 13.15 22.73 29.78
N GLU A 28 12.47 21.67 30.24
CA GLU A 28 11.33 20.97 29.58
C GLU A 28 10.94 19.82 30.56
N PRO A 29 9.75 19.83 31.18
CA PRO A 29 9.44 18.90 32.28
C PRO A 29 9.24 17.42 31.88
N PHE A 30 9.23 17.09 30.57
CA PHE A 30 8.79 15.76 30.08
C PHE A 30 9.60 15.13 28.93
N PRO A 31 10.95 15.13 28.93
CA PRO A 31 11.71 14.55 27.82
C PRO A 31 11.44 13.04 27.65
N TRP A 32 11.20 12.32 28.75
CA TRP A 32 10.97 10.87 28.72
C TRP A 32 9.61 10.48 28.11
N ILE A 33 8.55 11.29 28.29
CA ILE A 33 7.23 11.04 27.67
C ILE A 33 7.32 11.15 26.16
N HIS A 34 8.03 12.18 25.66
CA HIS A 34 8.24 12.36 24.23
C HIS A 34 9.00 11.18 23.61
N ILE A 35 9.98 10.61 24.33
CA ILE A 35 10.73 9.44 23.88
C ILE A 35 9.85 8.20 23.86
N LEU A 36 9.08 7.94 24.94
CA LEU A 36 8.15 6.82 24.95
C LEU A 36 7.15 6.92 23.81
N PHE A 37 6.62 8.12 23.55
CA PHE A 37 5.63 8.33 22.51
C PHE A 37 6.24 8.31 21.09
N PHE A 38 7.50 8.71 20.93
CA PHE A 38 8.26 8.45 19.70
C PHE A 38 8.40 6.93 19.46
N CYS A 39 8.78 6.18 20.50
CA CYS A 39 8.93 4.73 20.39
C CYS A 39 7.60 4.00 20.17
N SER A 40 6.46 4.49 20.68
CA SER A 40 5.14 3.87 20.44
C SER A 40 4.66 4.01 19.00
N GLY A 41 5.13 5.04 18.29
CA GLY A 41 4.86 5.18 16.85
C GLY A 41 5.44 4.02 16.02
N PHE A 42 6.51 3.37 16.48
CA PHE A 42 7.13 2.27 15.73
C PHE A 42 6.26 1.02 15.59
N PRO A 43 5.86 0.35 16.68
CA PRO A 43 5.08 -0.87 16.58
C PRO A 43 3.76 -0.63 15.86
N ALA A 44 3.15 0.54 16.03
CA ALA A 44 1.92 0.92 15.36
C ALA A 44 2.00 0.76 13.83
N LEU A 45 3.08 1.28 13.23
CA LEU A 45 3.24 1.26 11.77
C LEU A 45 3.79 -0.08 11.27
N ILE A 46 4.60 -0.77 12.09
CA ILE A 46 5.01 -2.15 11.78
C ILE A 46 3.77 -3.06 11.70
N TYR A 47 2.87 -2.99 12.68
CA TYR A 47 1.63 -3.76 12.63
C TYR A 47 0.76 -3.38 11.44
N GLN A 48 0.63 -2.09 11.13
CA GLN A 48 -0.15 -1.67 9.97
C GLN A 48 0.37 -2.29 8.66
N ILE A 49 1.68 -2.18 8.41
CA ILE A 49 2.30 -2.71 7.19
C ILE A 49 2.15 -4.24 7.12
N VAL A 50 2.41 -4.95 8.23
CA VAL A 50 2.35 -6.42 8.24
C VAL A 50 0.91 -6.93 8.19
N TRP A 51 0.00 -6.39 9.01
CA TRP A 51 -1.39 -6.85 9.07
C TRP A 51 -2.15 -6.56 7.79
N GLN A 52 -1.93 -5.41 7.16
CA GLN A 52 -2.51 -5.11 5.85
C GLN A 52 -2.14 -6.20 4.84
N ARG A 53 -0.87 -6.58 4.82
CA ARG A 53 -0.37 -7.60 3.91
C ARG A 53 -0.88 -9.01 4.23
N ALA A 54 -0.88 -9.39 5.51
CA ALA A 54 -1.42 -10.69 5.94
C ALA A 54 -2.90 -10.84 5.58
N LEU A 55 -3.69 -9.78 5.71
CA LEU A 55 -5.11 -9.79 5.37
C LEU A 55 -5.37 -9.89 3.85
N PHE A 56 -4.45 -9.43 3.00
CA PHE A 56 -4.57 -9.64 1.54
C PHE A 56 -4.44 -11.10 1.12
N GLY A 57 -3.73 -11.94 1.89
CA GLY A 57 -3.73 -13.38 1.67
C GLY A 57 -5.12 -14.02 1.85
N ILE A 58 -6.01 -13.37 2.60
CA ILE A 58 -7.39 -13.80 2.86
C ILE A 58 -8.35 -13.24 1.81
N TYR A 59 -8.19 -11.95 1.54
CA TYR A 59 -9.18 -11.12 0.85
C TYR A 59 -8.86 -10.92 -0.64
N GLY A 60 -7.67 -11.33 -1.06
CA GLY A 60 -7.11 -11.03 -2.37
C GLY A 60 -6.45 -9.67 -2.41
N VAL A 61 -5.58 -9.47 -3.41
CA VAL A 61 -4.84 -8.22 -3.61
C VAL A 61 -5.67 -7.27 -4.46
N ASN A 62 -6.75 -6.76 -3.89
CA ASN A 62 -7.58 -5.78 -4.58
C ASN A 62 -7.73 -4.50 -3.75
N ILE A 63 -8.03 -3.40 -4.43
CA ILE A 63 -8.22 -2.10 -3.78
C ILE A 63 -9.31 -2.17 -2.71
N GLU A 64 -10.27 -3.09 -2.88
CA GLU A 64 -11.34 -3.27 -1.92
C GLU A 64 -10.83 -3.68 -0.54
N SER A 65 -9.88 -4.62 -0.55
CA SER A 65 -9.21 -5.08 0.65
C SER A 65 -8.40 -3.97 1.31
N VAL A 66 -7.64 -3.21 0.52
CA VAL A 66 -6.79 -2.12 1.01
C VAL A 66 -7.64 -1.09 1.75
N THR A 67 -8.72 -0.60 1.14
CA THR A 67 -9.55 0.43 1.80
C THR A 67 -10.32 -0.14 2.98
N VAL A 68 -10.79 -1.39 2.96
CA VAL A 68 -11.46 -1.98 4.14
C VAL A 68 -10.49 -2.03 5.31
N VAL A 69 -9.25 -2.48 5.09
CA VAL A 69 -8.23 -2.54 6.15
C VAL A 69 -7.88 -1.13 6.63
N VAL A 70 -7.56 -0.20 5.73
CA VAL A 70 -7.21 1.19 6.11
C VAL A 70 -8.39 1.85 6.84
N SER A 71 -9.62 1.65 6.37
CA SER A 71 -10.83 2.16 7.03
C SER A 71 -11.04 1.55 8.41
N ALA A 72 -10.76 0.25 8.59
CA ALA A 72 -10.82 -0.41 9.90
C ALA A 72 -9.78 0.17 10.87
N PHE A 73 -8.55 0.38 10.39
CA PHE A 73 -7.48 1.05 11.15
C PHE A 73 -7.90 2.46 11.59
N MET A 74 -8.36 3.27 10.64
CA MET A 74 -8.80 4.63 10.91
C MET A 74 -9.99 4.64 11.87
N PHE A 75 -11.04 3.84 11.59
CA PHE A 75 -12.21 3.71 12.46
C PHE A 75 -11.84 3.32 13.89
N GLY A 76 -10.98 2.31 14.05
CA GLY A 76 -10.51 1.89 15.37
C GLY A 76 -9.71 2.98 16.09
N LEU A 77 -8.83 3.70 15.40
CA LEU A 77 -8.14 4.87 15.98
C LEU A 77 -9.13 5.95 16.45
N GLY A 78 -10.21 6.19 15.70
CA GLY A 78 -11.23 7.18 16.04
C GLY A 78 -12.05 6.76 17.25
N LEU A 79 -12.51 5.52 17.28
CA LEU A 79 -13.21 4.95 18.44
C LEU A 79 -12.30 4.92 19.68
N GLY A 80 -11.05 4.53 19.50
CA GLY A 80 -10.01 4.56 20.53
C GLY A 80 -9.80 5.95 21.09
N SER A 81 -9.72 6.96 20.22
CA SER A 81 -9.61 8.36 20.62
C SER A 81 -10.76 8.80 21.52
N LEU A 82 -12.02 8.47 21.18
CA LEU A 82 -13.18 8.78 22.01
C LEU A 82 -13.11 8.08 23.38
N ILE A 83 -12.69 6.81 23.41
CA ILE A 83 -12.50 6.05 24.65
C ILE A 83 -11.40 6.69 25.50
N GLY A 84 -10.26 7.02 24.90
CA GLY A 84 -9.14 7.72 25.55
C GLY A 84 -9.55 9.08 26.12
N GLY A 85 -10.31 9.87 25.35
CA GLY A 85 -10.84 11.16 25.81
C GLY A 85 -11.90 11.04 26.91
N LYS A 86 -12.70 9.96 26.91
CA LYS A 86 -13.62 9.67 28.03
C LYS A 86 -12.86 9.26 29.29
N LEU A 87 -11.80 8.45 29.14
CA LEU A 87 -10.93 8.06 30.26
C LEU A 87 -10.15 9.26 30.82
N SER A 88 -9.76 10.20 29.96
CA SER A 88 -9.00 11.39 30.35
C SER A 88 -9.80 12.34 31.24
N LYS A 89 -11.14 12.38 31.08
CA LYS A 89 -12.05 13.17 31.93
C LYS A 89 -12.17 12.66 33.36
N ASN A 90 -11.92 11.37 33.58
CA ASN A 90 -12.10 10.78 34.90
C ASN A 90 -10.83 11.01 35.73
N SER A 91 -10.89 11.94 36.68
CA SER A 91 -9.76 12.32 37.54
C SER A 91 -9.19 11.17 38.39
N ARG A 92 -9.94 10.07 38.54
CA ARG A 92 -9.48 8.86 39.23
C ARG A 92 -8.60 7.95 38.37
N THR A 93 -8.60 8.15 37.05
CA THR A 93 -7.85 7.32 36.11
C THR A 93 -6.38 7.74 36.10
N PRO A 94 -5.43 6.87 36.48
CA PRO A 94 -4.02 7.14 36.28
C PRO A 94 -3.68 7.09 34.78
N LEU A 95 -3.60 8.25 34.11
CA LEU A 95 -3.49 8.36 32.65
C LEU A 95 -2.29 7.59 32.06
N LEU A 96 -1.14 7.62 32.73
CA LEU A 96 0.06 6.88 32.30
C LEU A 96 -0.11 5.36 32.42
N VAL A 97 -0.87 4.88 33.41
CA VAL A 97 -1.20 3.46 33.54
C VAL A 97 -2.20 3.05 32.47
N ALA A 98 -3.19 3.88 32.16
CA ALA A 98 -4.11 3.64 31.06
C ALA A 98 -3.37 3.56 29.70
N PHE A 99 -2.41 4.46 29.46
CA PHE A 99 -1.50 4.40 28.32
C PHE A 99 -0.71 3.08 28.31
N ALA A 100 -0.12 2.69 29.44
CA ALA A 100 0.62 1.44 29.53
C ALA A 100 -0.22 0.19 29.26
N VAL A 101 -1.46 0.15 29.75
CA VAL A 101 -2.41 -0.94 29.49
C VAL A 101 -2.75 -1.02 28.01
N ALA A 102 -2.91 0.11 27.33
CA ALA A 102 -3.14 0.14 25.87
C ALA A 102 -1.94 -0.43 25.11
N GLU A 103 -0.71 -0.04 25.47
CA GLU A 103 0.52 -0.56 24.88
C GLU A 103 0.69 -2.07 25.10
N LEU A 104 0.52 -2.55 26.34
CA LEU A 104 0.61 -3.98 26.68
C LEU A 104 -0.51 -4.81 26.03
N GLY A 105 -1.72 -4.25 25.94
CA GLY A 105 -2.83 -4.90 25.24
C GLY A 105 -2.55 -5.04 23.74
N THR A 106 -1.94 -4.02 23.13
CA THR A 106 -1.51 -4.07 21.73
C THR A 106 -0.42 -5.13 21.52
N ALA A 107 0.55 -5.22 22.44
CA ALA A 107 1.56 -6.29 22.45
C ALA A 107 0.93 -7.69 22.54
N GLY A 108 -0.04 -7.86 23.45
CA GLY A 108 -0.78 -9.10 23.64
C GLY A 108 -1.53 -9.53 22.38
N PHE A 109 -2.18 -8.60 21.68
CA PHE A 109 -2.80 -8.87 20.39
C PHE A 109 -1.77 -9.22 19.31
N GLY A 110 -0.64 -8.49 19.25
CA GLY A 110 0.45 -8.76 18.32
C GLY A 110 0.94 -10.21 18.36
N LEU A 111 1.09 -10.79 19.57
CA LEU A 111 1.51 -12.19 19.77
C LEU A 111 0.59 -13.22 19.09
N ILE A 112 -0.71 -12.95 19.02
CA ILE A 112 -1.71 -13.89 18.49
C ILE A 112 -2.23 -13.50 17.10
N SER A 113 -1.84 -12.32 16.60
CA SER A 113 -2.43 -11.70 15.40
C SER A 113 -2.31 -12.56 14.13
N LEU A 114 -1.12 -12.97 13.73
CA LEU A 114 -0.92 -13.75 12.48
C LEU A 114 -1.59 -15.13 12.51
N PRO A 115 -1.45 -15.95 13.59
CA PRO A 115 -2.19 -17.21 13.68
C PRO A 115 -3.71 -17.01 13.68
N LEU A 116 -4.21 -15.95 14.32
CA LEU A 116 -5.62 -15.60 14.33
C LEU A 116 -6.10 -15.26 12.91
N PHE A 117 -5.36 -14.44 12.18
CA PHE A 117 -5.70 -14.07 10.79
C PHE A 117 -5.75 -15.30 9.90
N HIS A 118 -4.79 -16.21 10.01
CA HIS A 118 -4.77 -17.43 9.22
C HIS A 118 -6.00 -18.33 9.51
N ARG A 119 -6.36 -18.53 10.78
CA ARG A 119 -7.57 -19.30 11.14
C ARG A 119 -8.86 -18.65 10.65
N VAL A 120 -8.96 -17.32 10.74
CA VAL A 120 -10.11 -16.59 10.20
C VAL A 120 -10.14 -16.68 8.67
N ALA A 121 -8.98 -16.72 8.00
CA ALA A 121 -8.89 -16.95 6.57
C ALA A 121 -9.47 -18.30 6.17
N GLU A 122 -9.06 -19.36 6.86
CA GLU A 122 -9.55 -20.71 6.61
C GLU A 122 -11.06 -20.84 6.85
N PHE A 123 -11.56 -20.21 7.92
CA PHE A 123 -12.98 -20.20 8.29
C PHE A 123 -13.84 -19.39 7.30
N SER A 124 -13.31 -18.26 6.82
CA SER A 124 -14.03 -17.36 5.90
C SER A 124 -13.80 -17.67 4.43
N ALA A 125 -12.98 -18.67 4.11
CA ALA A 125 -12.77 -19.12 2.74
C ALA A 125 -14.09 -19.60 2.11
N GLY A 126 -14.41 -19.05 0.94
CA GLY A 126 -15.72 -19.28 0.30
C GLY A 126 -16.82 -18.32 0.73
N ALA A 127 -16.62 -17.51 1.78
CA ALA A 127 -17.61 -16.53 2.21
C ALA A 127 -17.74 -15.36 1.21
N PRO A 128 -18.91 -14.70 1.14
CA PRO A 128 -19.10 -13.48 0.37
C PRO A 128 -18.14 -12.37 0.79
N LEU A 129 -17.78 -11.49 -0.14
CA LEU A 129 -16.84 -10.38 0.09
C LEU A 129 -17.24 -9.51 1.29
N LEU A 130 -18.53 -9.26 1.47
CA LEU A 130 -19.02 -8.47 2.60
C LEU A 130 -18.73 -9.16 3.95
N GLN A 131 -18.92 -10.48 4.03
CA GLN A 131 -18.70 -11.23 5.26
C GLN A 131 -17.22 -11.32 5.61
N THR A 132 -16.36 -11.62 4.63
CA THR A 132 -14.90 -11.55 4.83
C THR A 132 -14.51 -10.14 5.29
N GLY A 133 -15.17 -9.10 4.76
CA GLY A 133 -15.00 -7.68 5.11
C GLY A 133 -15.21 -7.39 6.56
N LEU A 134 -16.38 -7.75 7.03
CA LEU A 134 -16.76 -7.52 8.41
C LEU A 134 -15.85 -8.29 9.38
N LEU A 135 -15.42 -9.49 9.04
CA LEU A 135 -14.48 -10.27 9.86
C LEU A 135 -13.09 -9.62 9.93
N SER A 136 -12.50 -9.26 8.79
CA SER A 136 -11.21 -8.56 8.75
C SER A 136 -11.28 -7.20 9.44
N PHE A 137 -12.38 -6.47 9.24
CA PHE A 137 -12.64 -5.21 9.92
C PHE A 137 -12.67 -5.40 11.44
N ALA A 138 -13.43 -6.39 11.93
CA ALA A 138 -13.52 -6.69 13.36
C ALA A 138 -12.16 -7.08 13.98
N LEU A 139 -11.35 -7.85 13.26
CA LEU A 139 -10.00 -8.24 13.69
C LEU A 139 -9.08 -7.03 13.91
N VAL A 140 -9.13 -6.06 13.01
CA VAL A 140 -8.23 -4.89 13.03
C VAL A 140 -8.70 -3.81 14.01
N VAL A 141 -10.01 -3.66 14.22
CA VAL A 141 -10.55 -2.63 15.11
C VAL A 141 -10.09 -2.81 16.56
N VAL A 142 -9.96 -4.05 17.05
CA VAL A 142 -9.57 -4.33 18.44
C VAL A 142 -8.23 -3.69 18.84
N PRO A 143 -7.09 -4.00 18.17
CA PRO A 143 -5.81 -3.38 18.52
C PRO A 143 -5.79 -1.88 18.21
N THR A 144 -6.48 -1.43 17.16
CA THR A 144 -6.42 -0.03 16.74
C THR A 144 -7.22 0.90 17.65
N VAL A 145 -8.23 0.38 18.35
CA VAL A 145 -8.89 1.07 19.48
C VAL A 145 -7.90 1.35 20.62
N LEU A 146 -7.03 0.39 20.96
CA LEU A 146 -6.01 0.60 21.98
C LEU A 146 -5.01 1.67 21.54
N MET A 147 -4.55 1.59 20.29
CA MET A 147 -3.63 2.56 19.69
C MET A 147 -4.23 3.98 19.67
N GLY A 148 -5.51 4.11 19.32
CA GLY A 148 -6.21 5.40 19.25
C GLY A 148 -6.41 6.08 20.60
N ALA A 149 -6.49 5.30 21.68
CA ALA A 149 -6.68 5.83 23.02
C ALA A 149 -5.43 6.55 23.57
N THR A 150 -4.25 6.29 23.02
CA THR A 150 -2.96 6.77 23.57
C THR A 150 -2.79 8.29 23.53
N LEU A 151 -3.10 8.94 22.40
CA LEU A 151 -2.87 10.37 22.21
C LEU A 151 -3.72 11.24 23.17
N PRO A 152 -5.05 11.06 23.31
CA PRO A 152 -5.84 11.85 24.25
C PRO A 152 -5.37 11.73 25.70
N LEU A 153 -4.92 10.54 26.12
CA LEU A 153 -4.43 10.29 27.48
C LEU A 153 -3.15 11.09 27.77
N LEU A 154 -2.19 11.07 26.84
CA LEU A 154 -0.92 11.80 27.00
C LEU A 154 -1.10 13.31 26.84
N VAL A 155 -1.98 13.76 25.94
CA VAL A 155 -2.28 15.19 25.80
C VAL A 155 -2.88 15.73 27.08
N GLU A 156 -3.87 15.07 27.67
CA GLU A 156 -4.47 15.50 28.93
C GLU A 156 -3.39 15.62 30.03
N HIS A 157 -2.54 14.59 30.16
CA HIS A 157 -1.44 14.61 31.12
C HIS A 157 -0.46 15.78 30.91
N MET A 158 -0.10 16.09 29.66
CA MET A 158 0.80 17.21 29.35
C MET A 158 0.13 18.58 29.46
N VAL A 159 -1.14 18.71 29.11
CA VAL A 159 -1.89 19.97 29.23
C VAL A 159 -2.08 20.35 30.69
N GLN A 160 -2.35 19.39 31.58
CA GLN A 160 -2.47 19.63 33.01
C GLN A 160 -1.21 20.30 33.58
N ALA A 161 -0.03 19.93 33.08
CA ALA A 161 1.25 20.46 33.52
C ALA A 161 1.74 21.71 32.78
N THR A 162 1.47 21.82 31.47
CA THR A 162 1.99 22.91 30.63
C THR A 162 1.00 24.06 30.42
N ARG A 163 -0.30 23.78 30.57
CA ARG A 163 -1.43 24.69 30.28
C ARG A 163 -1.38 25.30 28.87
N ASN A 164 -0.75 24.61 27.92
CA ASN A 164 -0.66 25.03 26.52
C ASN A 164 -1.03 23.85 25.61
N VAL A 165 -2.24 23.91 25.05
CA VAL A 165 -2.77 22.86 24.17
C VAL A 165 -1.97 22.74 22.88
N GLY A 166 -1.60 23.87 22.24
CA GLY A 166 -0.84 23.85 21.00
C GLY A 166 0.56 23.24 21.17
N PHE A 167 1.21 23.52 22.30
CA PHE A 167 2.48 22.89 22.67
C PHE A 167 2.34 21.39 22.94
N ALA A 168 1.36 20.98 23.76
CA ALA A 168 1.17 19.57 24.11
C ALA A 168 0.75 18.73 22.90
N VAL A 169 -0.27 19.19 22.16
CA VAL A 169 -0.77 18.51 20.95
C VAL A 169 0.29 18.51 19.86
N GLY A 170 0.87 19.68 19.54
CA GLY A 170 1.90 19.78 18.50
C GLY A 170 3.14 18.96 18.80
N GLY A 171 3.63 18.98 20.04
CA GLY A 171 4.81 18.24 20.47
C GLY A 171 4.61 16.73 20.50
N LEU A 172 3.53 16.24 21.12
CA LEU A 172 3.21 14.81 21.16
C LEU A 172 2.91 14.27 19.76
N TYR A 173 2.11 14.99 18.98
CA TYR A 173 1.79 14.59 17.62
C TYR A 173 3.04 14.58 16.72
N PHE A 174 3.95 15.56 16.88
CA PHE A 174 5.25 15.56 16.19
C PHE A 174 6.09 14.32 16.50
N VAL A 175 6.34 14.02 17.78
CA VAL A 175 7.28 12.95 18.15
C VAL A 175 6.75 11.55 17.80
N ASN A 176 5.47 11.28 18.03
CA ASN A 176 4.88 9.99 17.66
C ASN A 176 4.80 9.81 16.14
N THR A 177 4.44 10.86 15.41
CA THR A 177 4.39 10.80 13.94
C THR A 177 5.79 10.66 13.35
N LEU A 178 6.81 11.29 13.93
CA LEU A 178 8.20 11.11 13.51
C LEU A 178 8.70 9.68 13.76
N GLY A 179 8.36 9.09 14.91
CA GLY A 179 8.67 7.69 15.19
C GLY A 179 7.96 6.74 14.23
N SER A 180 6.69 7.02 13.94
CA SER A 180 5.90 6.31 12.93
C SER A 180 6.53 6.40 11.53
N ALA A 181 6.98 7.59 11.11
CA ALA A 181 7.65 7.80 9.84
C ALA A 181 8.96 6.99 9.74
N ALA A 182 9.79 7.03 10.79
CA ALA A 182 11.02 6.25 10.85
C ALA A 182 10.75 4.73 10.77
N ALA A 183 9.69 4.28 11.44
CA ALA A 183 9.27 2.89 11.42
C ALA A 183 8.86 2.41 10.03
N CYS A 184 8.20 3.25 9.23
CA CYS A 184 7.86 2.89 7.85
C CYS A 184 9.11 2.61 7.00
N PHE A 185 10.14 3.45 7.08
CA PHE A 185 11.39 3.22 6.35
C PHE A 185 12.13 1.97 6.86
N VAL A 186 12.21 1.81 8.19
CA VAL A 186 12.87 0.65 8.82
C VAL A 186 12.12 -0.64 8.50
N ALA A 187 10.79 -0.63 8.53
CA ALA A 187 9.97 -1.78 8.16
C ALA A 187 10.16 -2.15 6.69
N GLY A 188 10.09 -1.14 5.80
CA GLY A 188 10.17 -1.33 4.37
C GLY A 188 11.53 -1.82 3.85
N ASP A 189 12.63 -1.33 4.41
CA ASP A 189 13.98 -1.69 3.94
C ASP A 189 14.67 -2.80 4.74
N VAL A 190 14.34 -2.92 6.03
CA VAL A 190 15.12 -3.75 6.95
C VAL A 190 14.29 -4.88 7.53
N LEU A 191 13.21 -4.58 8.24
CA LEU A 191 12.50 -5.63 9.01
C LEU A 191 11.83 -6.66 8.10
N MET A 192 11.09 -6.22 7.09
CA MET A 192 10.38 -7.14 6.18
C MET A 192 11.37 -8.05 5.45
N ARG A 193 12.52 -7.51 5.02
CA ARG A 193 13.57 -8.25 4.33
C ARG A 193 14.30 -9.25 5.23
N LEU A 194 14.65 -8.86 6.46
CA LEU A 194 15.49 -9.67 7.34
C LEU A 194 14.68 -10.65 8.20
N CYS A 195 13.46 -10.28 8.58
CA CYS A 195 12.70 -10.94 9.62
C CYS A 195 11.38 -11.56 9.11
N GLY A 196 10.95 -11.28 7.87
CA GLY A 196 9.64 -11.65 7.37
C GLY A 196 8.49 -10.98 8.15
N GLN A 197 7.26 -11.42 7.92
CA GLN A 197 6.08 -10.89 8.60
C GLN A 197 6.12 -11.20 10.11
N SER A 198 6.36 -12.46 10.47
CA SER A 198 6.34 -12.95 11.85
C SER A 198 7.47 -12.39 12.71
N GLY A 199 8.66 -12.24 12.14
CA GLY A 199 9.77 -11.59 12.86
C GLY A 199 9.52 -10.09 13.06
N SER A 200 8.94 -9.39 12.07
CA SER A 200 8.57 -7.99 12.20
C SER A 200 7.52 -7.75 13.29
N VAL A 201 6.49 -8.60 13.36
CA VAL A 201 5.47 -8.56 14.43
C VAL A 201 6.12 -8.81 15.80
N ARG A 202 7.05 -9.75 15.93
CA ARG A 202 7.76 -10.00 17.20
C ARG A 202 8.57 -8.79 17.67
N VAL A 203 9.24 -8.08 16.75
CA VAL A 203 9.94 -6.83 17.08
C VAL A 203 8.95 -5.79 17.63
N ALA A 204 7.81 -5.59 16.95
CA ALA A 204 6.77 -4.67 17.42
C ALA A 204 6.24 -5.04 18.82
N VAL A 205 5.99 -6.33 19.09
CA VAL A 205 5.55 -6.82 20.41
C VAL A 205 6.56 -6.48 21.49
N VAL A 206 7.86 -6.72 21.24
CA VAL A 206 8.93 -6.39 22.18
C VAL A 206 8.94 -4.88 22.46
N MET A 207 8.81 -4.05 21.43
CA MET A 207 8.76 -2.59 21.58
C MET A 207 7.58 -2.14 22.44
N ASN A 208 6.35 -2.56 22.13
CA ASN A 208 5.18 -2.22 22.95
C ASN A 208 5.33 -2.68 24.40
N THR A 209 5.89 -3.88 24.61
CA THR A 209 6.11 -4.42 25.97
C THR A 209 7.08 -3.55 26.76
N LEU A 210 8.19 -3.13 26.14
CA LEU A 210 9.16 -2.22 26.76
C LEU A 210 8.55 -0.84 27.05
N ILE A 211 7.74 -0.31 26.14
CA ILE A 211 7.09 1.00 26.31
C ILE A 211 6.05 0.95 27.42
N GLY A 212 5.17 -0.05 27.40
CA GLY A 212 4.14 -0.24 28.41
C GLY A 212 4.72 -0.45 29.80
N THR A 213 5.76 -1.29 29.93
CA THR A 213 6.45 -1.48 31.22
C THR A 213 7.16 -0.22 31.70
N ALA A 214 7.86 0.50 30.82
CA ALA A 214 8.49 1.78 31.16
C ALA A 214 7.46 2.84 31.60
N ALA A 215 6.29 2.88 30.98
CA ALA A 215 5.19 3.78 31.38
C ALA A 215 4.60 3.41 32.75
N LEU A 216 4.45 2.12 33.08
CA LEU A 216 4.02 1.67 34.42
C LEU A 216 5.04 2.06 35.50
N VAL A 217 6.33 1.78 35.26
CA VAL A 217 7.40 2.09 36.20
C VAL A 217 7.52 3.61 36.36
N GLY A 218 7.59 4.36 35.27
CA GLY A 218 7.64 5.83 35.29
C GLY A 218 6.44 6.46 36.01
N GLY A 219 5.23 5.94 35.75
CA GLY A 219 4.01 6.37 36.42
C GLY A 219 4.02 6.11 37.93
N SER A 220 4.62 5.01 38.39
CA SER A 220 4.74 4.69 39.82
C SER A 220 5.79 5.54 40.54
N VAL A 221 6.93 5.80 39.90
CA VAL A 221 8.07 6.55 40.49
C VAL A 221 7.79 8.06 40.55
N LEU A 222 7.11 8.60 39.53
CA LEU A 222 6.85 10.04 39.44
C LEU A 222 5.60 10.48 40.21
N ARG A 223 4.72 9.55 40.61
CA ARG A 223 3.46 9.84 41.32
C ARG A 223 3.65 10.74 42.56
N SER A 224 4.80 10.61 43.24
CA SER A 224 5.14 11.38 44.44
C SER A 224 5.57 12.83 44.17
N HIS A 225 6.12 13.15 42.99
CA HIS A 225 6.52 14.52 42.64
C HIS A 225 5.36 15.37 42.11
N TRP A 226 4.34 14.74 41.51
CA TRP A 226 3.21 15.44 40.89
C TRP A 226 2.11 15.83 41.88
N SER A 227 1.92 15.07 42.97
CA SER A 227 1.00 15.44 44.04
C SER A 227 1.33 16.80 44.65
N ASP A 228 2.63 17.11 44.77
CA ASP A 228 3.13 18.31 45.44
C ASP A 228 3.08 19.56 44.56
N LEU A 229 3.15 19.38 43.23
CA LEU A 229 2.98 20.46 42.24
C LEU A 229 1.50 20.80 42.00
N ALA A 230 0.61 19.78 41.98
CA ALA A 230 -0.82 19.98 41.78
C ALA A 230 -1.48 20.75 42.94
N ALA A 231 -1.08 20.46 44.19
CA ALA A 231 -1.62 21.12 45.38
C ALA A 231 -1.36 22.64 45.43
N ASN A 232 -0.28 23.12 44.83
CA ASN A 232 0.08 24.55 44.79
C ASN A 232 -0.61 25.35 43.68
N THR A 233 -1.34 24.69 42.77
CA THR A 233 -1.88 25.32 41.56
C THR A 233 -3.37 25.70 41.71
N THR A 234 -4.09 25.05 42.62
CA THR A 234 -5.54 25.19 42.81
C THR A 234 -5.95 26.59 43.33
N GLU A 235 -5.07 27.30 44.05
CA GLU A 235 -5.36 28.66 44.56
C GLU A 235 -5.29 29.77 43.49
N LYS A 236 -4.67 29.54 42.32
CA LYS A 236 -4.56 30.55 41.25
C LYS A 236 -5.61 30.40 40.14
N GLU A 237 -6.45 29.38 40.20
CA GLU A 237 -7.34 28.96 39.11
C GLU A 237 -8.63 29.80 39.01
N GLN A 238 -9.04 30.51 40.07
CA GLN A 238 -10.27 31.31 40.08
C GLN A 238 -10.17 32.71 39.44
N ALA A 239 -9.00 33.12 38.94
CA ALA A 239 -8.75 34.53 38.56
C ALA A 239 -8.59 34.83 37.05
N ARG A 240 -8.78 33.87 36.13
CA ARG A 240 -8.66 34.12 34.68
C ARG A 240 -9.95 33.83 33.94
N GLY A 241 -10.55 34.90 33.41
CA GLY A 241 -11.84 34.89 32.72
C GLY A 241 -11.91 33.94 31.52
N THR A 242 -13.14 33.52 31.24
CA THR A 242 -13.57 32.72 30.10
C THR A 242 -13.13 33.39 28.79
N ALA A 243 -12.11 32.83 28.13
CA ALA A 243 -11.76 33.24 26.78
C ALA A 243 -12.89 32.80 25.84
N GLU A 244 -13.49 33.74 25.12
CA GLU A 244 -14.49 33.43 24.09
C GLU A 244 -13.88 32.53 23.01
N ASP A 245 -14.63 31.52 22.58
CA ASP A 245 -14.25 30.63 21.48
C ASP A 245 -14.26 31.44 20.17
N LEU A 246 -13.07 31.66 19.59
CA LEU A 246 -12.92 32.39 18.32
C LEU A 246 -13.42 31.59 17.10
N LEU A 247 -13.50 30.27 17.22
CA LEU A 247 -14.04 29.37 16.20
C LEU A 247 -15.10 28.47 16.86
N PRO A 248 -16.37 28.49 16.39
CA PRO A 248 -17.38 27.59 16.89
C PRO A 248 -16.92 26.14 16.76
N PHE A 249 -17.05 25.35 17.83
CA PHE A 249 -16.58 23.97 17.86
C PHE A 249 -17.10 23.10 16.70
N PRO A 250 -18.35 23.22 16.22
CA PRO A 250 -18.82 22.49 15.02
C PRO A 250 -18.03 22.83 13.75
N LEU A 251 -17.61 24.07 13.59
CA LEU A 251 -16.78 24.49 12.46
C LEU A 251 -15.36 23.93 12.59
N ALA A 252 -14.81 23.85 13.82
CA ALA A 252 -13.54 23.19 14.07
C ALA A 252 -13.56 21.69 13.71
N LEU A 253 -14.65 20.98 14.06
CA LEU A 253 -14.86 19.59 13.65
C LEU A 253 -14.92 19.45 12.12
N THR A 254 -15.61 20.38 11.46
CA THR A 254 -15.70 20.40 9.99
C THR A 254 -14.34 20.65 9.35
N CYS A 255 -13.53 21.58 9.87
CA CYS A 255 -12.17 21.81 9.40
C CYS A 255 -11.28 20.57 9.58
N ALA A 256 -11.35 19.93 10.75
CA ALA A 256 -10.57 18.71 11.03
C ALA A 256 -10.97 17.56 10.09
N GLY A 257 -12.26 17.32 9.92
CA GLY A 257 -12.78 16.29 9.02
C GLY A 257 -12.47 16.57 7.55
N PHE A 258 -12.68 17.79 7.08
CA PHE A 258 -12.37 18.16 5.71
C PHE A 258 -10.87 18.07 5.39
N ALA A 259 -10.01 18.48 6.34
CA ALA A 259 -8.58 18.30 6.22
C ALA A 259 -8.22 16.82 6.10
N GLY A 260 -8.79 15.95 6.93
CA GLY A 260 -8.59 14.50 6.85
C GLY A 260 -9.04 13.93 5.50
N PHE A 261 -10.21 14.36 5.02
CA PHE A 261 -10.76 13.96 3.71
C PHE A 261 -9.80 14.28 2.57
N LEU A 262 -9.33 15.53 2.47
CA LEU A 262 -8.35 15.90 1.44
C LEU A 262 -7.04 15.13 1.59
N ALA A 263 -6.56 15.00 2.82
CA ALA A 263 -5.26 14.42 3.12
C ALA A 263 -5.16 12.96 2.67
N LEU A 264 -6.17 12.13 2.95
CA LEU A 264 -6.19 10.72 2.52
C LEU A 264 -6.62 10.56 1.06
N SER A 265 -7.44 11.46 0.53
CA SER A 265 -7.81 11.46 -0.89
C SER A 265 -6.56 11.62 -1.78
N TYR A 266 -5.70 12.59 -1.44
CA TYR A 266 -4.45 12.80 -2.16
C TYR A 266 -3.40 11.73 -1.88
N GLU A 267 -3.36 11.15 -0.68
CA GLU A 267 -2.47 10.02 -0.38
C GLU A 267 -2.67 8.85 -1.35
N ILE A 268 -3.94 8.49 -1.66
CA ILE A 268 -4.26 7.44 -2.64
C ILE A 268 -3.78 7.83 -4.05
N ILE A 269 -3.97 9.08 -4.46
CA ILE A 269 -3.53 9.59 -5.77
C ILE A 269 -2.00 9.52 -5.86
N TRP A 270 -1.28 9.96 -4.82
CA TRP A 270 0.18 9.93 -4.79
C TRP A 270 0.71 8.50 -4.76
N TYR A 271 0.03 7.57 -4.07
CA TYR A 271 0.37 6.16 -4.10
C TYR A 271 0.24 5.59 -5.51
N ARG A 272 -0.83 5.92 -6.23
CA ARG A 272 -1.03 5.47 -7.61
C ARG A 272 0.07 5.96 -8.55
N ILE A 273 0.47 7.23 -8.42
CA ILE A 273 1.58 7.81 -9.19
C ILE A 273 2.90 7.12 -8.86
N LEU A 274 3.22 6.98 -7.57
CA LEU A 274 4.49 6.41 -7.12
C LEU A 274 4.60 4.91 -7.44
N ALA A 275 3.52 4.16 -7.28
CA ALA A 275 3.44 2.75 -7.63
C ALA A 275 3.64 2.55 -9.13
N PHE A 276 3.00 3.36 -9.98
CA PHE A 276 3.21 3.28 -11.43
C PHE A 276 4.65 3.65 -11.82
N ALA A 277 5.22 4.72 -11.25
CA ALA A 277 6.58 5.18 -11.56
C ALA A 277 7.69 4.18 -11.18
N SER A 278 7.45 3.39 -10.14
CA SER A 278 8.38 2.41 -9.58
C SER A 278 8.17 1.00 -10.14
N GLY A 279 7.12 0.76 -10.94
CA GLY A 279 6.72 -0.58 -11.37
C GLY A 279 6.07 -1.42 -10.26
N GLY A 280 5.60 -0.79 -9.18
CA GLY A 280 4.90 -1.44 -8.08
C GLY A 280 5.80 -2.35 -7.26
N ILE A 281 6.99 -1.90 -6.87
CA ILE A 281 7.84 -2.62 -5.90
C ILE A 281 7.21 -2.59 -4.49
N ALA A 282 7.47 -3.62 -3.68
CA ALA A 282 6.81 -3.79 -2.38
C ALA A 282 7.08 -2.69 -1.35
N ARG A 283 8.21 -1.97 -1.46
CA ARG A 283 8.59 -0.91 -0.51
C ARG A 283 7.84 0.41 -0.71
N VAL A 284 7.14 0.58 -1.83
CA VAL A 284 6.52 1.86 -2.23
C VAL A 284 5.52 2.37 -1.20
N PHE A 285 4.64 1.50 -0.70
CA PHE A 285 3.64 1.90 0.29
C PHE A 285 4.31 2.41 1.57
N ALA A 286 5.29 1.66 2.09
CA ALA A 286 6.03 2.02 3.29
C ALA A 286 6.79 3.34 3.10
N PHE A 287 7.46 3.55 1.98
CA PHE A 287 8.17 4.80 1.71
C PHE A 287 7.26 6.00 1.55
N LEU A 288 6.15 5.85 0.83
CA LEU A 288 5.15 6.89 0.70
C LEU A 288 4.60 7.29 2.07
N LEU A 289 4.17 6.31 2.86
CA LEU A 289 3.63 6.52 4.19
C LEU A 289 4.68 7.15 5.12
N GLY A 290 5.94 6.69 5.06
CA GLY A 290 7.05 7.27 5.80
C GLY A 290 7.29 8.75 5.46
N SER A 291 7.35 9.09 4.18
CA SER A 291 7.51 10.48 3.73
C SER A 291 6.31 11.35 4.05
N TYR A 292 5.10 10.80 3.92
CA TYR A 292 3.86 11.46 4.29
C TYR A 292 3.85 11.81 5.78
N LEU A 293 4.11 10.82 6.64
CA LEU A 293 4.16 11.01 8.09
C LEU A 293 5.30 11.94 8.51
N LEU A 294 6.46 11.90 7.84
CA LEU A 294 7.53 12.86 8.07
C LEU A 294 7.06 14.29 7.79
N GLY A 295 6.34 14.51 6.69
CA GLY A 295 5.69 15.79 6.40
C GLY A 295 4.74 16.21 7.51
N VAL A 296 3.82 15.32 7.90
CA VAL A 296 2.86 15.56 8.99
C VAL A 296 3.57 15.96 10.29
N ALA A 297 4.65 15.27 10.64
CA ALA A 297 5.48 15.57 11.80
C ALA A 297 6.10 16.97 11.70
N LEU A 298 6.75 17.30 10.59
CA LEU A 298 7.37 18.62 10.37
C LEU A 298 6.34 19.76 10.44
N GLY A 299 5.16 19.57 9.84
CA GLY A 299 4.04 20.51 9.92
C GLY A 299 3.58 20.75 11.37
N SER A 300 3.49 19.68 12.14
CA SER A 300 3.11 19.73 13.56
C SER A 300 4.15 20.49 14.40
N ARG A 301 5.43 20.28 14.12
CA ARG A 301 6.54 20.98 14.80
C ARG A 301 6.52 22.48 14.52
N LEU A 302 6.21 22.90 13.29
CA LEU A 302 6.10 24.32 12.95
C LEU A 302 5.01 25.03 13.78
N VAL A 303 3.87 24.37 13.96
CA VAL A 303 2.76 24.92 14.77
C VAL A 303 3.09 24.91 16.25
N GLU A 304 3.77 23.88 16.74
CA GLU A 304 4.27 23.84 18.11
C GLU A 304 5.20 25.04 18.39
N LEU A 305 6.17 25.29 17.51
CA LEU A 305 7.10 26.43 17.62
C LEU A 305 6.38 27.79 17.56
N TYR A 306 5.35 27.90 16.72
CA TYR A 306 4.49 29.09 16.65
C TYR A 306 3.71 29.29 17.96
N SER A 307 3.11 28.22 18.49
CA SER A 307 2.28 28.25 19.70
C SER A 307 3.06 28.53 20.99
N ARG A 308 4.38 28.27 21.01
CA ARG A 308 5.26 28.61 22.14
C ARG A 308 5.35 30.13 22.42
N ARG A 309 5.03 30.97 21.43
CA ARG A 309 5.19 32.44 21.50
C ARG A 309 3.89 33.21 21.81
N GLY A 310 2.75 32.53 21.96
CA GLY A 310 1.43 33.15 21.86
C GLY A 310 0.80 33.74 23.14
N SER A 311 0.22 34.94 22.99
CA SER A 311 -0.81 35.62 23.79
C SER A 311 -2.22 35.47 23.17
N ASN A 312 -3.27 36.03 23.77
CA ASN A 312 -4.64 36.00 23.20
C ASN A 312 -4.77 36.68 21.82
N ARG A 313 -3.94 37.68 21.48
CA ARG A 313 -3.91 38.28 20.12
C ARG A 313 -3.45 37.29 19.04
N ASP A 314 -2.78 36.21 19.44
CA ASP A 314 -2.24 35.20 18.51
C ASP A 314 -3.30 34.18 18.05
N ARG A 315 -4.45 34.07 18.72
CA ARG A 315 -5.50 33.12 18.31
C ARG A 315 -6.27 33.55 17.06
N ALA A 316 -6.56 34.85 16.90
CA ALA A 316 -7.16 35.37 15.67
C ALA A 316 -6.18 35.30 14.47
N ALA A 317 -4.89 35.52 14.73
CA ALA A 317 -3.83 35.30 13.74
C ALA A 317 -3.71 33.81 13.37
N ALA A 318 -3.82 32.90 14.35
CA ALA A 318 -3.82 31.47 14.13
C ALA A 318 -5.00 30.98 13.28
N LEU A 319 -6.20 31.58 13.42
CA LEU A 319 -7.34 31.25 12.57
C LEU A 319 -7.13 31.66 11.11
N ARG A 320 -6.51 32.83 10.86
CA ARG A 320 -6.11 33.23 9.51
C ARG A 320 -5.03 32.32 8.95
N LEU A 321 -4.04 31.97 9.78
CA LEU A 321 -2.99 31.03 9.42
C LEU A 321 -3.57 29.67 9.03
N LEU A 322 -4.58 29.17 9.76
CA LEU A 322 -5.30 27.95 9.42
C LEU A 322 -5.88 28.01 8.00
N GLY A 323 -6.59 29.08 7.65
CA GLY A 323 -7.15 29.26 6.29
C GLY A 323 -6.07 29.25 5.20
N TRP A 324 -4.93 29.92 5.43
CA TRP A 324 -3.80 29.92 4.49
C TRP A 324 -3.11 28.55 4.38
N VAL A 325 -2.94 27.84 5.50
CA VAL A 325 -2.39 26.47 5.51
C VAL A 325 -3.31 25.51 4.76
N MET A 326 -4.63 25.62 4.92
CA MET A 326 -5.58 24.81 4.17
C MET A 326 -5.53 25.11 2.67
N LEU A 327 -5.42 26.38 2.27
CA LEU A 327 -5.25 26.76 0.87
C LEU A 327 -3.94 26.21 0.29
N ALA A 328 -2.84 26.36 1.03
CA ALA A 328 -1.54 25.82 0.65
C ALA A 328 -1.58 24.29 0.52
N SER A 329 -2.28 23.60 1.42
CA SER A 329 -2.46 22.14 1.35
C SER A 329 -3.15 21.69 0.07
N ALA A 330 -4.22 22.39 -0.35
CA ALA A 330 -4.95 22.06 -1.58
C ALA A 330 -4.06 22.24 -2.82
N ILE A 331 -3.39 23.40 -2.93
CA ILE A 331 -2.52 23.72 -4.07
C ILE A 331 -1.31 22.79 -4.13
N ALA A 332 -0.58 22.65 -3.02
CA ALA A 332 0.61 21.79 -2.95
C ALA A 332 0.27 20.34 -3.31
N SER A 333 -0.89 19.86 -2.83
CA SER A 333 -1.29 18.48 -3.07
C SER A 333 -1.62 18.17 -4.53
N PHE A 334 -2.26 19.12 -5.22
CA PHE A 334 -2.51 19.02 -6.66
C PHE A 334 -1.21 19.05 -7.47
N VAL A 335 -0.28 19.95 -7.14
CA VAL A 335 0.96 20.18 -7.89
C VAL A 335 1.87 18.96 -7.90
N ILE A 336 1.86 18.12 -6.85
CA ILE A 336 2.67 16.90 -6.77
C ILE A 336 2.49 15.99 -7.99
N GLY A 337 1.25 15.83 -8.49
CA GLY A 337 0.98 14.98 -9.65
C GLY A 337 1.73 15.42 -10.90
N PRO A 338 1.48 16.63 -11.43
CA PRO A 338 2.20 17.15 -12.59
C PRO A 338 3.71 17.25 -12.34
N SER A 339 4.14 17.71 -11.17
CA SER A 339 5.56 17.84 -10.83
C SER A 339 6.28 16.50 -10.84
N SER A 340 5.64 15.42 -10.39
CA SER A 340 6.22 14.07 -10.42
C SER A 340 6.56 13.63 -11.84
N ALA A 341 5.65 13.85 -12.78
CA ALA A 341 5.81 13.53 -14.19
C ALA A 341 6.94 14.35 -14.83
N TYR A 342 7.06 15.63 -14.48
CA TYR A 342 8.14 16.49 -14.98
C TYR A 342 9.50 16.13 -14.39
N LEU A 343 9.59 15.81 -13.09
CA LEU A 343 10.85 15.46 -12.44
C LEU A 343 11.42 14.17 -13.03
N LEU A 344 10.61 13.12 -13.18
CA LEU A 344 11.07 11.81 -13.66
C LEU A 344 11.41 11.78 -15.15
N LYS A 345 11.02 12.80 -15.91
CA LYS A 345 11.41 12.93 -17.33
C LYS A 345 12.93 13.03 -17.53
N PHE A 346 13.68 13.50 -16.54
CA PHE A 346 15.11 13.77 -16.71
C PHE A 346 16.03 12.56 -16.47
N GLY A 347 15.48 11.38 -16.15
CA GLY A 347 16.30 10.19 -15.89
C GLY A 347 15.51 9.06 -15.22
N SER A 348 15.85 7.81 -15.56
CA SER A 348 15.36 6.61 -14.87
C SER A 348 16.08 6.33 -13.54
N ALA A 349 17.29 6.89 -13.37
CA ALA A 349 18.05 6.93 -12.13
C ALA A 349 18.91 8.22 -12.08
N TYR A 350 19.31 8.63 -10.87
CA TYR A 350 20.16 9.80 -10.65
C TYR A 350 21.36 9.46 -9.78
N THR A 351 22.53 9.94 -10.18
CA THR A 351 23.77 9.74 -9.42
C THR A 351 23.95 10.87 -8.41
N LEU A 352 23.94 10.52 -7.13
CA LEU A 352 24.23 11.41 -6.00
C LEU A 352 25.57 10.97 -5.38
N GLY A 353 26.64 11.64 -5.79
CA GLY A 353 28.00 11.24 -5.42
C GLY A 353 28.41 9.95 -6.11
N ALA A 354 28.69 8.89 -5.33
CA ALA A 354 29.06 7.57 -5.86
C ALA A 354 27.86 6.61 -6.02
N GLU A 355 26.67 6.98 -5.55
CA GLU A 355 25.48 6.11 -5.51
C GLU A 355 24.50 6.47 -6.62
N THR A 356 23.96 5.46 -7.31
CA THR A 356 22.90 5.63 -8.31
C THR A 356 21.55 5.27 -7.69
N LEU A 357 20.69 6.27 -7.50
CA LEU A 357 19.38 6.10 -6.88
C LEU A 357 18.28 6.00 -7.94
N PRO A 358 17.30 5.09 -7.77
CA PRO A 358 16.12 5.05 -8.63
C PRO A 358 15.37 6.39 -8.61
N ALA A 359 14.97 6.86 -9.79
CA ALA A 359 14.37 8.18 -9.95
C ALA A 359 13.10 8.40 -9.12
N TYR A 360 12.28 7.37 -8.91
CA TYR A 360 11.03 7.47 -8.15
C TYR A 360 11.25 7.93 -6.70
N LEU A 361 12.44 7.74 -6.12
CA LEU A 361 12.77 8.22 -4.78
C LEU A 361 12.78 9.76 -4.68
N LEU A 362 12.96 10.47 -5.81
CA LEU A 362 12.86 11.93 -5.86
C LEU A 362 11.43 12.45 -5.60
N LEU A 363 10.42 11.57 -5.66
CA LEU A 363 9.04 11.93 -5.35
C LEU A 363 8.78 11.98 -3.83
N LEU A 364 9.60 11.30 -3.03
CA LEU A 364 9.43 11.22 -1.57
C LEU A 364 9.53 12.60 -0.87
N PRO A 365 10.52 13.47 -1.20
CA PRO A 365 10.54 14.84 -0.67
C PRO A 365 9.32 15.67 -1.09
N LEU A 366 8.82 15.51 -2.31
CA LEU A 366 7.61 16.23 -2.76
C LEU A 366 6.38 15.84 -1.92
N ILE A 367 6.20 14.55 -1.69
CA ILE A 367 5.13 14.01 -0.82
C ILE A 367 5.27 14.57 0.60
N CYS A 368 6.49 14.59 1.14
CA CYS A 368 6.77 15.18 2.46
C CYS A 368 6.39 16.66 2.53
N VAL A 369 6.68 17.45 1.49
CA VAL A 369 6.32 18.88 1.44
C VAL A 369 4.80 19.06 1.33
N GLY A 370 4.09 18.24 0.55
CA GLY A 370 2.62 18.28 0.50
C GLY A 370 1.99 17.95 1.85
N ALA A 371 2.45 16.87 2.48
CA ALA A 371 1.94 16.39 3.76
C ALA A 371 2.26 17.34 4.94
N LEU A 372 3.27 18.19 4.82
CA LEU A 372 3.60 19.23 5.81
C LEU A 372 2.41 20.16 6.09
N PHE A 373 1.69 20.58 5.07
CA PHE A 373 0.53 21.45 5.26
C PHE A 373 -0.64 20.73 5.96
N PHE A 374 -0.85 19.44 5.66
CA PHE A 374 -1.82 18.63 6.41
C PHE A 374 -1.39 18.48 7.89
N GLY A 375 -0.09 18.27 8.14
CA GLY A 375 0.49 18.21 9.48
C GLY A 375 0.30 19.46 10.33
N ALA A 376 0.37 20.63 9.71
CA ALA A 376 0.10 21.88 10.41
C ALA A 376 -1.39 22.10 10.73
N THR A 377 -2.29 21.49 9.96
CA THR A 377 -3.73 21.78 10.07
C THR A 377 -4.32 21.32 11.40
N PHE A 378 -4.07 20.07 11.81
CA PHE A 378 -4.68 19.50 13.02
C PHE A 378 -4.25 20.21 14.33
N PRO A 379 -2.96 20.49 14.56
CA PRO A 379 -2.53 21.28 15.71
C PRO A 379 -3.06 22.73 15.69
N LEU A 380 -3.18 23.36 14.52
CA LEU A 380 -3.77 24.72 14.41
C LEU A 380 -5.24 24.73 14.78
N VAL A 381 -6.03 23.78 14.25
CA VAL A 381 -7.46 23.63 14.62
C VAL A 381 -7.59 23.42 16.13
N SER A 382 -6.75 22.55 16.70
CA SER A 382 -6.74 22.30 18.15
C SER A 382 -6.40 23.56 18.96
N TYR A 383 -5.39 24.32 18.53
CA TYR A 383 -4.97 25.55 19.21
C TYR A 383 -6.04 26.65 19.22
N VAL A 384 -6.84 26.77 18.15
CA VAL A 384 -7.88 27.82 18.05
C VAL A 384 -9.22 27.43 18.67
N SER A 385 -9.48 26.13 18.90
CA SER A 385 -10.80 25.63 19.31
C SER A 385 -10.85 24.86 20.63
N VAL A 386 -9.70 24.41 21.16
CA VAL A 386 -9.64 23.66 22.42
C VAL A 386 -9.14 24.56 23.55
N GLN A 387 -9.89 24.58 24.65
CA GLN A 387 -9.52 25.30 25.86
C GLN A 387 -8.47 24.52 26.66
N ALA A 388 -7.57 25.24 27.33
CA ALA A 388 -6.50 24.65 28.13
C ALA A 388 -6.98 24.27 29.54
N ASP A 389 -8.03 23.46 29.62
CA ASP A 389 -8.70 23.05 30.84
C ASP A 389 -8.56 21.53 31.08
N GLN A 390 -9.28 21.01 32.09
CA GLN A 390 -9.29 19.59 32.49
C GLN A 390 -10.05 18.69 31.50
N HIS A 391 -10.55 19.25 30.39
CA HIS A 391 -11.29 18.54 29.35
C HIS A 391 -10.57 18.59 28.00
N ALA A 392 -9.34 19.12 27.95
CA ALA A 392 -8.58 19.29 26.72
C ALA A 392 -8.40 17.95 25.97
N GLY A 393 -8.13 16.85 26.67
CA GLY A 393 -8.04 15.52 26.07
C GLY A 393 -9.34 15.06 25.40
N ALA A 394 -10.48 15.38 25.99
CA ALA A 394 -11.78 15.01 25.43
C ALA A 394 -12.18 15.90 24.25
N ALA A 395 -11.95 17.21 24.33
CA ALA A 395 -12.20 18.12 23.22
C ALA A 395 -11.33 17.75 22.00
N LEU A 396 -10.05 17.44 22.24
CA LEU A 396 -9.15 16.90 21.21
C LEU A 396 -9.68 15.60 20.62
N SER A 397 -10.23 14.70 21.44
CA SER A 397 -10.71 13.40 20.95
C SER A 397 -11.80 13.54 19.88
N TYR A 398 -12.69 14.54 19.99
CA TYR A 398 -13.71 14.82 18.99
C TYR A 398 -13.11 15.37 17.69
N LEU A 399 -12.15 16.29 17.78
CA LEU A 399 -11.44 16.80 16.59
C LEU A 399 -10.68 15.68 15.87
N TYR A 400 -10.00 14.80 16.63
CA TYR A 400 -9.26 13.69 16.06
C TYR A 400 -10.21 12.67 15.41
N THR A 401 -11.34 12.39 16.04
CA THR A 401 -12.38 11.53 15.46
C THR A 401 -12.97 12.14 14.19
N ALA A 402 -13.25 13.44 14.16
CA ALA A 402 -13.75 14.12 12.97
C ALA A 402 -12.74 14.02 11.82
N ASN A 403 -11.45 14.24 12.10
CA ASN A 403 -10.37 14.05 11.13
C ASN A 403 -10.36 12.62 10.59
N ILE A 404 -10.41 11.62 11.45
CA ILE A 404 -10.45 10.20 11.09
C ILE A 404 -11.66 9.83 10.23
N VAL A 405 -12.85 10.34 10.56
CA VAL A 405 -14.05 10.13 9.75
C VAL A 405 -13.86 10.73 8.36
N GLY A 406 -13.35 11.96 8.28
CA GLY A 406 -13.01 12.61 7.03
C GLY A 406 -12.00 11.82 6.21
N SER A 407 -10.89 11.41 6.83
CA SER A 407 -9.84 10.56 6.25
C SER A 407 -10.38 9.25 5.69
N THR A 408 -11.23 8.57 6.46
CA THR A 408 -11.90 7.33 6.04
C THR A 408 -12.78 7.59 4.82
N LEU A 409 -13.62 8.63 4.86
CA LEU A 409 -14.50 9.01 3.74
C LEU A 409 -13.71 9.41 2.49
N GLY A 410 -12.59 10.11 2.64
CA GLY A 410 -11.72 10.49 1.52
C GLY A 410 -11.11 9.28 0.85
N SER A 411 -10.56 8.37 1.66
CA SER A 411 -9.97 7.12 1.15
C SER A 411 -11.00 6.24 0.42
N PHE A 412 -12.20 6.14 0.98
CA PHE A 412 -13.30 5.37 0.40
C PHE A 412 -13.84 6.04 -0.87
N ALA A 413 -14.16 7.34 -0.83
CA ALA A 413 -14.70 8.05 -1.98
C ALA A 413 -13.74 8.00 -3.17
N VAL A 414 -12.46 8.28 -2.97
CA VAL A 414 -11.47 8.24 -4.06
C VAL A 414 -11.20 6.81 -4.52
N GLY A 415 -10.83 5.92 -3.61
CA GLY A 415 -10.37 4.57 -3.95
C GLY A 415 -11.44 3.64 -4.52
N PHE A 416 -12.68 3.73 -4.02
CA PHE A 416 -13.76 2.82 -4.42
C PHE A 416 -14.70 3.39 -5.47
N VAL A 417 -14.99 4.70 -5.40
CA VAL A 417 -16.08 5.30 -6.18
C VAL A 417 -15.52 6.11 -7.32
N LEU A 418 -14.66 7.09 -7.03
CA LEU A 418 -14.23 8.05 -8.04
C LEU A 418 -13.26 7.43 -9.06
N MET A 419 -12.35 6.55 -8.63
CA MET A 419 -11.35 5.92 -9.53
C MET A 419 -11.94 4.91 -10.53
N ASP A 420 -13.18 4.46 -10.36
CA ASP A 420 -13.88 3.64 -11.36
C ASP A 420 -14.58 4.45 -12.45
N HIS A 421 -14.79 5.74 -12.21
CA HIS A 421 -15.60 6.60 -13.09
C HIS A 421 -14.83 7.79 -13.64
N PHE A 422 -13.76 8.22 -12.96
CA PHE A 422 -13.01 9.42 -13.28
C PHE A 422 -11.51 9.12 -13.34
N SER A 423 -10.86 9.74 -14.31
CA SER A 423 -9.41 9.71 -14.48
C SER A 423 -8.69 10.48 -13.37
N LEU A 424 -7.39 10.18 -13.19
CA LEU A 424 -6.56 10.79 -12.15
C LEU A 424 -6.62 12.33 -12.11
N TRP A 425 -6.64 12.97 -13.28
CA TRP A 425 -6.66 14.43 -13.37
C TRP A 425 -8.01 15.03 -12.98
N GLN A 426 -9.12 14.37 -13.31
CA GLN A 426 -10.47 14.81 -12.94
C GLN A 426 -10.63 14.79 -11.42
N ILE A 427 -10.20 13.71 -10.78
CA ILE A 427 -10.25 13.56 -9.32
C ILE A 427 -9.35 14.62 -8.66
N SER A 428 -8.11 14.76 -9.13
CA SER A 428 -7.15 15.73 -8.59
C SER A 428 -7.67 17.17 -8.69
N SER A 429 -8.30 17.53 -9.80
CA SER A 429 -8.91 18.85 -10.01
C SER A 429 -10.13 19.08 -9.13
N ALA A 430 -11.02 18.08 -8.99
CA ALA A 430 -12.19 18.19 -8.14
C ALA A 430 -11.80 18.41 -6.67
N LEU A 431 -10.80 17.67 -6.18
CA LEU A 431 -10.26 17.85 -4.82
C LEU A 431 -9.61 19.22 -4.62
N LEU A 432 -8.91 19.74 -5.65
CA LEU A 432 -8.32 21.08 -5.58
C LEU A 432 -9.42 22.16 -5.50
N VAL A 433 -10.43 22.08 -6.36
CA VAL A 433 -11.58 23.02 -6.32
C VAL A 433 -12.24 22.98 -4.95
N LEU A 434 -12.55 21.79 -4.45
CA LEU A 434 -13.18 21.60 -3.15
C LEU A 434 -12.32 22.18 -2.02
N GLY A 435 -11.01 21.93 -2.06
CA GLY A 435 -10.05 22.43 -1.07
C GLY A 435 -9.90 23.94 -1.08
N VAL A 436 -9.83 24.56 -2.26
CA VAL A 436 -9.79 26.02 -2.41
C VAL A 436 -11.07 26.64 -1.88
N LEU A 437 -12.24 26.13 -2.27
CA LEU A 437 -13.54 26.64 -1.79
C LEU A 437 -13.65 26.58 -0.26
N PHE A 438 -13.23 25.46 0.34
CA PHE A 438 -13.26 25.30 1.80
C PHE A 438 -12.28 26.24 2.49
N ALA A 439 -11.04 26.36 2.01
CA ALA A 439 -10.05 27.27 2.57
C ALA A 439 -10.50 28.73 2.46
N THR A 440 -11.11 29.12 1.35
CA THR A 440 -11.75 30.43 1.15
C THR A 440 -12.87 30.68 2.15
N ALA A 441 -13.70 29.67 2.46
CA ALA A 441 -14.74 29.79 3.48
C ALA A 441 -14.17 29.97 4.90
N VAL A 442 -13.09 29.27 5.25
CA VAL A 442 -12.41 29.46 6.54
C VAL A 442 -11.78 30.86 6.63
N LEU A 443 -11.13 31.32 5.56
CA LEU A 443 -10.56 32.68 5.49
C LEU A 443 -11.65 33.75 5.62
N ALA A 444 -12.80 33.55 4.98
CA ALA A 444 -13.97 34.43 5.07
C ALA A 444 -14.49 34.58 6.51
N VAL A 445 -14.48 33.49 7.30
CA VAL A 445 -14.87 33.52 8.72
C VAL A 445 -13.80 34.19 9.58
N SER A 446 -12.52 34.08 9.18
CA SER A 446 -11.38 34.63 9.93
C SER A 446 -11.19 36.16 9.77
N ASP A 447 -11.78 36.76 8.74
CA ASP A 447 -11.60 38.18 8.43
C ASP A 447 -12.83 38.99 8.83
N THR A 448 -12.67 39.86 9.82
CA THR A 448 -13.77 40.64 10.43
C THR A 448 -14.26 41.78 9.51
N ALA A 449 -13.45 42.14 8.50
CA ALA A 449 -13.78 43.19 7.53
C ALA A 449 -14.58 42.63 6.35
N ARG A 450 -15.92 42.75 6.40
CA ARG A 450 -16.84 42.35 5.31
C ARG A 450 -16.46 42.92 3.92
N SER A 451 -15.68 44.00 3.85
CA SER A 451 -15.20 44.60 2.60
C SER A 451 -14.17 43.75 1.84
N LYS A 452 -13.38 42.92 2.53
CA LYS A 452 -12.36 42.05 1.91
C LYS A 452 -12.89 40.68 1.48
N LEU A 453 -14.04 40.28 2.03
CA LEU A 453 -14.69 39.01 1.75
C LEU A 453 -14.91 38.78 0.25
N LYS A 454 -15.34 39.82 -0.48
CA LYS A 454 -15.54 39.73 -1.94
C LYS A 454 -14.25 39.37 -2.68
N PHE A 455 -13.12 39.96 -2.30
CA PHE A 455 -11.82 39.67 -2.94
C PHE A 455 -11.32 38.27 -2.62
N VAL A 456 -11.51 37.79 -1.39
CA VAL A 456 -11.15 36.43 -0.97
C VAL A 456 -11.97 35.39 -1.73
N VAL A 457 -13.29 35.60 -1.85
CA VAL A 457 -14.18 34.69 -2.59
C VAL A 457 -13.89 34.71 -4.09
N VAL A 458 -13.77 35.89 -4.70
CA VAL A 458 -13.44 36.02 -6.13
C VAL A 458 -12.08 35.42 -6.44
N GLY A 459 -11.07 35.67 -5.59
CA GLY A 459 -9.73 35.10 -5.72
C GLY A 459 -9.76 33.57 -5.65
N GLY A 460 -10.46 33.00 -4.66
CA GLY A 460 -10.63 31.55 -4.53
C GLY A 460 -11.31 30.92 -5.74
N LEU A 461 -12.41 31.52 -6.22
CA LEU A 461 -13.10 31.05 -7.43
C LEU A 461 -12.22 31.16 -8.67
N ALA A 462 -11.47 32.25 -8.84
CA ALA A 462 -10.55 32.42 -9.94
C ALA A 462 -9.42 31.37 -9.91
N THR A 463 -8.85 31.08 -8.73
CA THR A 463 -7.86 30.01 -8.57
C THR A 463 -8.44 28.64 -8.90
N ALA A 464 -9.66 28.34 -8.46
CA ALA A 464 -10.35 27.09 -8.77
C ALA A 464 -10.62 26.93 -10.28
N CYS A 465 -11.10 27.98 -10.95
CA CYS A 465 -11.32 27.98 -12.40
C CYS A 465 -10.02 27.82 -13.19
N LEU A 466 -8.95 28.54 -12.80
CA LEU A 466 -7.64 28.43 -13.42
C LEU A 466 -7.07 27.02 -13.26
N ALA A 467 -7.19 26.44 -12.07
CA ALA A 467 -6.77 25.09 -11.79
C ALA A 467 -7.44 24.06 -12.70
N VAL A 468 -8.76 24.15 -12.87
CA VAL A 468 -9.51 23.25 -13.78
C VAL A 468 -9.05 23.46 -15.22
N ALA A 469 -8.92 24.71 -15.68
CA ALA A 469 -8.52 25.03 -17.05
C ALA A 469 -7.12 24.49 -17.40
N VAL A 470 -6.18 24.56 -16.45
CA VAL A 470 -4.80 24.11 -16.67
C VAL A 470 -4.64 22.61 -16.43
N SER A 471 -5.51 21.97 -15.64
CA SER A 471 -5.32 20.59 -15.17
C SER A 471 -5.14 19.55 -16.28
N ARG A 472 -6.00 19.54 -17.30
CA ARG A 472 -5.94 18.53 -18.35
C ARG A 472 -4.59 18.55 -19.09
N PRO A 473 -4.10 19.69 -19.61
CA PRO A 473 -2.77 19.77 -20.24
C PRO A 473 -1.60 19.26 -19.38
N VAL A 474 -1.61 19.52 -18.07
CA VAL A 474 -0.48 19.10 -17.20
C VAL A 474 -0.51 17.61 -16.87
N PHE A 475 -1.67 16.97 -16.94
CA PHE A 475 -1.83 15.54 -16.64
C PHE A 475 -1.92 14.65 -17.89
N GLU A 476 -2.21 15.19 -19.08
CA GLU A 476 -2.45 14.40 -20.30
C GLU A 476 -1.34 13.41 -20.62
N THR A 477 -0.08 13.76 -20.31
CA THR A 477 1.11 12.93 -20.57
C THR A 477 1.74 12.39 -19.28
N ILE A 478 0.96 12.29 -18.20
CA ILE A 478 1.48 11.84 -16.90
C ILE A 478 2.04 10.41 -17.00
N TYR A 479 1.25 9.45 -17.48
CA TYR A 479 1.66 8.05 -17.55
C TYR A 479 2.84 7.85 -18.50
N ASP A 480 2.87 8.56 -19.64
CA ASP A 480 4.01 8.52 -20.57
C ASP A 480 5.32 8.92 -19.89
N ARG A 481 5.31 10.03 -19.16
CA ARG A 481 6.52 10.52 -18.48
C ARG A 481 6.91 9.66 -17.29
N LEU A 482 5.93 9.09 -16.58
CA LEU A 482 6.19 8.17 -15.47
C LEU A 482 6.81 6.84 -15.95
N LEU A 483 6.37 6.31 -17.11
CA LEU A 483 6.91 5.06 -17.66
C LEU A 483 8.21 5.29 -18.44
N PHE A 484 8.18 6.13 -19.48
CA PHE A 484 9.28 6.25 -20.44
C PHE A 484 10.40 7.17 -19.96
N LYS A 485 10.15 8.03 -18.97
CA LYS A 485 11.17 8.83 -18.27
C LYS A 485 12.06 9.59 -19.26
N ASP A 486 13.36 9.26 -19.34
CA ASP A 486 14.35 9.87 -20.23
C ASP A 486 14.17 9.55 -21.73
N ILE A 487 13.37 8.53 -22.05
CA ILE A 487 13.04 8.15 -23.42
C ILE A 487 11.85 8.99 -23.95
N TYR A 488 11.09 9.65 -23.08
CA TYR A 488 10.00 10.56 -23.48
C TYR A 488 10.56 11.84 -24.14
N PRO A 489 10.02 12.33 -25.27
CA PRO A 489 8.77 11.91 -25.94
C PRO A 489 8.96 10.91 -27.09
N LYS A 490 10.11 10.25 -27.22
CA LYS A 490 10.35 9.28 -28.32
C LYS A 490 9.43 8.06 -28.22
N SER A 491 9.00 7.72 -27.01
CA SER A 491 8.00 6.69 -26.72
C SER A 491 6.81 7.31 -26.00
N HIS A 492 5.62 6.84 -26.35
CA HIS A 492 4.34 7.27 -25.80
C HIS A 492 3.34 6.11 -25.84
N PHE A 493 2.31 6.21 -25.01
CA PHE A 493 1.14 5.35 -25.08
C PHE A 493 0.22 5.80 -26.21
N LEU A 494 -0.27 4.84 -26.97
CA LEU A 494 -1.40 5.01 -27.88
C LEU A 494 -2.70 5.23 -27.09
N ARG A 495 -2.90 4.44 -26.03
CA ARG A 495 -4.09 4.47 -25.17
C ARG A 495 -3.72 4.10 -23.74
N VAL A 496 -4.47 4.65 -22.78
CA VAL A 496 -4.39 4.28 -21.37
C VAL A 496 -5.80 4.03 -20.86
N ALA A 497 -6.01 2.88 -20.23
CA ALA A 497 -7.23 2.53 -19.53
C ALA A 497 -6.98 2.65 -18.02
N GLU A 498 -7.77 3.50 -17.35
CA GLU A 498 -7.71 3.71 -15.91
C GLU A 498 -8.94 3.07 -15.23
N THR A 499 -8.68 2.28 -14.20
CA THR A 499 -9.73 1.72 -13.31
C THR A 499 -9.28 1.86 -11.86
N ARG A 500 -10.11 1.49 -10.87
CA ARG A 500 -9.62 1.40 -9.48
C ARG A 500 -8.50 0.39 -9.27
N SER A 501 -8.40 -0.65 -10.12
CA SER A 501 -7.36 -1.69 -10.04
C SER A 501 -6.00 -1.23 -10.59
N GLY A 502 -5.93 -0.05 -11.23
CA GLY A 502 -4.70 0.55 -11.71
C GLY A 502 -4.83 1.14 -13.12
N ALA A 503 -3.69 1.49 -13.71
CA ALA A 503 -3.60 1.96 -15.08
C ALA A 503 -2.90 0.92 -15.96
N VAL A 504 -3.48 0.66 -17.14
CA VAL A 504 -2.90 -0.18 -18.18
C VAL A 504 -2.73 0.65 -19.43
N GLY A 505 -1.51 0.73 -19.95
CA GLY A 505 -1.18 1.50 -21.14
C GLY A 505 -0.72 0.60 -22.28
N GLU A 506 -1.08 0.97 -23.50
CA GLU A 506 -0.65 0.31 -24.73
C GLU A 506 0.21 1.25 -25.57
N THR A 507 1.34 0.79 -26.10
CA THR A 507 2.19 1.55 -27.03
C THR A 507 1.82 1.26 -28.50
N PRO A 508 2.18 2.14 -29.46
CA PRO A 508 1.83 1.97 -30.88
C PRO A 508 2.29 0.66 -31.55
N ASN A 509 3.24 -0.06 -30.94
CA ASN A 509 3.71 -1.36 -31.41
C ASN A 509 2.95 -2.55 -30.77
N GLY A 510 1.89 -2.30 -29.99
CA GLY A 510 1.05 -3.29 -29.32
C GLY A 510 1.59 -3.80 -27.99
N THR A 511 2.66 -3.20 -27.42
CA THR A 511 3.17 -3.60 -26.09
C THR A 511 2.26 -3.04 -24.99
N VAL A 512 1.94 -3.89 -24.01
CA VAL A 512 1.05 -3.58 -22.90
C VAL A 512 1.85 -3.45 -21.60
N TYR A 513 1.58 -2.38 -20.85
CA TYR A 513 2.17 -2.11 -19.55
C TYR A 513 1.09 -1.98 -18.48
N GLY A 514 1.09 -2.86 -17.47
CA GLY A 514 0.20 -2.80 -16.32
C GLY A 514 0.92 -2.31 -15.07
N GLY A 515 0.42 -1.23 -14.48
CA GLY A 515 1.01 -0.65 -13.26
C GLY A 515 2.49 -0.26 -13.43
N GLY A 516 2.89 0.16 -14.63
CA GLY A 516 4.23 0.63 -14.93
C GLY A 516 5.26 -0.43 -15.34
N VAL A 517 4.83 -1.67 -15.62
CA VAL A 517 5.73 -2.77 -16.02
C VAL A 517 5.14 -3.51 -17.23
N TYR A 518 6.02 -4.07 -18.06
CA TYR A 518 5.64 -4.92 -19.19
C TYR A 518 4.79 -6.11 -18.71
N ASP A 519 3.59 -6.27 -19.28
CA ASP A 519 2.68 -7.39 -19.00
C ASP A 519 2.26 -8.13 -20.29
N GLY A 520 2.92 -7.83 -21.42
CA GLY A 520 2.77 -8.58 -22.67
C GLY A 520 2.78 -7.70 -23.92
N ARG A 521 2.51 -8.33 -25.07
CA ARG A 521 2.32 -7.68 -26.37
C ARG A 521 1.21 -8.39 -27.13
N PHE A 522 0.36 -7.65 -27.82
CA PHE A 522 -0.66 -8.24 -28.70
C PHE A 522 0.03 -8.96 -29.87
N SER A 523 0.02 -10.29 -29.86
CA SER A 523 0.44 -11.15 -30.97
C SER A 523 0.06 -12.60 -30.70
N THR A 524 -0.49 -13.28 -31.71
CA THR A 524 -0.65 -14.75 -31.75
C THR A 524 0.22 -15.39 -32.84
N ASP A 525 1.10 -14.62 -33.47
CA ASP A 525 1.98 -15.06 -34.57
C ASP A 525 3.18 -15.84 -34.01
N LEU A 526 3.18 -17.16 -34.23
CA LEU A 526 4.26 -18.04 -33.80
C LEU A 526 5.55 -17.84 -34.61
N ALA A 527 5.46 -17.40 -35.87
CA ALA A 527 6.64 -17.19 -36.72
C ALA A 527 7.43 -15.95 -36.32
N ASN A 528 6.75 -14.93 -35.79
CA ASN A 528 7.36 -13.73 -35.23
C ASN A 528 6.95 -13.53 -33.77
N ASP A 529 7.31 -14.50 -32.93
CA ASP A 529 7.00 -14.44 -31.51
C ASP A 529 7.74 -13.30 -30.80
N VAL A 530 6.97 -12.32 -30.37
CA VAL A 530 7.41 -11.12 -29.63
C VAL A 530 6.81 -11.06 -28.21
N ASN A 531 6.12 -12.11 -27.78
CA ASN A 531 5.40 -12.17 -26.50
C ASN A 531 5.69 -13.48 -25.71
N GLY A 532 6.57 -14.34 -26.25
CA GLY A 532 6.89 -15.66 -25.71
C GLY A 532 5.65 -16.54 -25.64
N ILE A 533 4.87 -16.59 -26.72
CA ILE A 533 3.69 -17.46 -26.87
C ILE A 533 4.07 -18.91 -27.15
N ASP A 534 5.33 -19.19 -27.48
CA ASP A 534 5.90 -20.54 -27.50
C ASP A 534 5.69 -21.35 -26.20
N ARG A 535 5.76 -20.69 -25.03
CA ARG A 535 5.53 -21.30 -23.71
C ARG A 535 4.15 -21.94 -23.55
N PRO A 536 3.01 -21.27 -23.81
CA PRO A 536 1.70 -21.92 -23.77
C PRO A 536 1.51 -22.99 -24.85
N TYR A 537 2.19 -22.91 -26.00
CA TYR A 537 2.16 -24.01 -26.98
C TYR A 537 2.86 -25.28 -26.46
N ALA A 538 3.93 -25.14 -25.66
CA ALA A 538 4.63 -26.26 -25.05
C ALA A 538 3.75 -27.13 -24.14
N LEU A 539 2.58 -26.63 -23.70
CA LEU A 539 1.58 -27.42 -22.96
C LEU A 539 1.16 -28.67 -23.73
N SER A 540 1.04 -28.60 -25.05
CA SER A 540 0.71 -29.76 -25.89
C SER A 540 1.82 -30.82 -25.91
N ALA A 541 3.06 -30.42 -25.63
CA ALA A 541 4.17 -31.37 -25.43
C ALA A 541 4.08 -32.08 -24.08
N LEU A 542 3.37 -31.54 -23.08
CA LEU A 542 3.42 -31.99 -21.69
C LEU A 542 2.13 -32.63 -21.21
N HIS A 543 0.98 -32.20 -21.71
CA HIS A 543 -0.31 -32.76 -21.34
C HIS A 543 -1.03 -33.32 -22.58
N PRO A 544 -1.51 -34.59 -22.57
CA PRO A 544 -2.08 -35.23 -23.75
C PRO A 544 -3.46 -34.68 -24.16
N ALA A 545 -4.27 -34.22 -23.19
CA ALA A 545 -5.62 -33.70 -23.44
C ALA A 545 -6.00 -32.65 -22.38
N PRO A 546 -5.54 -31.40 -22.50
CA PRO A 546 -5.84 -30.35 -21.51
C PRO A 546 -7.29 -29.85 -21.69
N ARG A 547 -8.30 -30.56 -21.16
CA ARG A 547 -9.71 -30.25 -21.41
C ARG A 547 -10.20 -29.06 -20.58
N HIS A 548 -9.91 -29.10 -19.28
CA HIS A 548 -10.32 -28.08 -18.33
C HIS A 548 -9.11 -27.23 -17.93
N VAL A 549 -9.07 -25.97 -18.35
CA VAL A 549 -7.91 -25.10 -18.14
C VAL A 549 -8.28 -23.89 -17.27
N LEU A 550 -7.45 -23.60 -16.28
CA LEU A 550 -7.49 -22.34 -15.54
C LEU A 550 -6.31 -21.46 -15.96
N MET A 551 -6.57 -20.20 -16.27
CA MET A 551 -5.54 -19.18 -16.46
C MET A 551 -5.65 -18.09 -15.40
N ILE A 552 -4.54 -17.79 -14.73
CA ILE A 552 -4.43 -16.69 -13.76
C ILE A 552 -3.56 -15.60 -14.39
N GLY A 553 -4.15 -14.42 -14.59
CA GLY A 553 -3.55 -13.31 -15.34
C GLY A 553 -3.81 -13.44 -16.85
N LEU A 554 -4.38 -12.39 -17.44
CA LEU A 554 -4.76 -12.31 -18.85
C LEU A 554 -3.76 -11.48 -19.66
N GLY A 555 -3.29 -10.35 -19.12
CA GLY A 555 -2.36 -9.43 -19.81
C GLY A 555 -2.92 -8.97 -21.16
N SER A 556 -2.16 -9.16 -22.25
CA SER A 556 -2.62 -8.86 -23.62
C SER A 556 -3.67 -9.84 -24.16
N GLY A 557 -4.02 -10.91 -23.45
CA GLY A 557 -4.94 -11.95 -23.91
C GLY A 557 -4.36 -12.92 -24.93
N SER A 558 -3.16 -12.67 -25.46
CA SER A 558 -2.52 -13.52 -26.46
C SER A 558 -2.29 -14.96 -25.99
N TRP A 559 -1.89 -15.15 -24.73
CA TRP A 559 -1.72 -16.49 -24.16
C TRP A 559 -3.03 -17.24 -24.05
N ALA A 560 -4.09 -16.57 -23.57
CA ALA A 560 -5.42 -17.16 -23.47
C ALA A 560 -5.96 -17.55 -24.86
N GLN A 561 -5.74 -16.70 -25.87
CA GLN A 561 -6.12 -16.96 -27.25
C GLN A 561 -5.41 -18.21 -27.81
N VAL A 562 -4.11 -18.35 -27.56
CA VAL A 562 -3.32 -19.51 -27.96
C VAL A 562 -3.79 -20.79 -27.24
N VAL A 563 -4.06 -20.70 -25.94
CA VAL A 563 -4.52 -21.86 -25.15
C VAL A 563 -5.87 -22.35 -25.66
N VAL A 564 -6.87 -21.47 -25.82
CA VAL A 564 -8.21 -21.88 -26.30
C VAL A 564 -8.21 -22.31 -27.78
N ALA A 565 -7.19 -21.93 -28.56
CA ALA A 565 -7.01 -22.39 -29.93
C ALA A 565 -6.68 -23.89 -30.03
N ASN A 566 -6.25 -24.52 -28.93
CA ASN A 566 -6.08 -25.96 -28.86
C ASN A 566 -7.47 -26.65 -28.95
N PRO A 567 -7.71 -27.54 -29.93
CA PRO A 567 -9.00 -28.21 -30.08
C PRO A 567 -9.35 -29.15 -28.92
N ALA A 568 -8.38 -29.60 -28.14
CA ALA A 568 -8.61 -30.44 -26.96
C ALA A 568 -9.14 -29.66 -25.75
N VAL A 569 -9.04 -28.32 -25.74
CA VAL A 569 -9.55 -27.47 -24.66
C VAL A 569 -11.07 -27.35 -24.79
N GLU A 570 -11.79 -27.85 -23.79
CA GLU A 570 -13.25 -27.82 -23.72
C GLU A 570 -13.73 -26.53 -23.05
N ASP A 571 -13.07 -26.12 -21.95
CA ASP A 571 -13.28 -24.82 -21.32
C ASP A 571 -11.98 -24.20 -20.79
N LEU A 572 -11.96 -22.86 -20.81
CA LEU A 572 -10.92 -22.01 -20.28
C LEU A 572 -11.54 -21.00 -19.31
N THR A 573 -11.26 -21.15 -18.03
CA THR A 573 -11.56 -20.11 -17.04
C THR A 573 -10.36 -19.17 -16.92
N VAL A 574 -10.55 -17.87 -17.15
CA VAL A 574 -9.51 -16.84 -16.95
C VAL A 574 -9.86 -15.99 -15.74
N VAL A 575 -8.93 -15.87 -14.79
CA VAL A 575 -9.05 -14.97 -13.64
C VAL A 575 -8.10 -13.80 -13.82
N GLU A 576 -8.65 -12.60 -14.02
CA GLU A 576 -7.91 -11.36 -14.25
C GLU A 576 -8.26 -10.32 -13.19
N ILE A 577 -7.25 -9.74 -12.55
CA ILE A 577 -7.44 -8.82 -11.42
C ILE A 577 -7.78 -7.40 -11.86
N ASN A 578 -7.37 -7.00 -13.07
CA ASN A 578 -7.57 -5.66 -13.61
C ASN A 578 -8.45 -5.68 -14.87
N PRO A 579 -9.70 -5.20 -14.78
CA PRO A 579 -10.61 -5.18 -15.93
C PRO A 579 -10.18 -4.21 -17.05
N ALA A 580 -9.17 -3.35 -16.83
CA ALA A 580 -8.61 -2.48 -17.86
C ALA A 580 -8.04 -3.26 -19.07
N TYR A 581 -7.50 -4.47 -18.85
CA TYR A 581 -7.03 -5.32 -19.95
C TYR A 581 -8.13 -5.67 -20.93
N LEU A 582 -9.35 -5.93 -20.44
CA LEU A 582 -10.51 -6.24 -21.28
C LEU A 582 -10.90 -5.07 -22.18
N GLN A 583 -10.65 -3.83 -21.74
CA GLN A 583 -10.92 -2.65 -22.56
C GLN A 583 -9.94 -2.57 -23.74
N LEU A 584 -8.66 -2.89 -23.52
CA LEU A 584 -7.65 -2.89 -24.57
C LEU A 584 -7.85 -4.07 -25.54
N ILE A 585 -8.08 -5.28 -25.03
CA ILE A 585 -8.29 -6.50 -25.85
C ILE A 585 -9.40 -6.33 -26.89
N ARG A 586 -10.46 -5.56 -26.59
CA ARG A 586 -11.56 -5.28 -27.54
C ARG A 586 -11.10 -4.59 -28.81
N GLU A 587 -10.00 -3.84 -28.76
CA GLU A 587 -9.48 -3.05 -29.87
C GLU A 587 -8.52 -3.84 -30.77
N HIS A 588 -8.20 -5.10 -30.41
CA HIS A 588 -7.19 -5.93 -31.09
C HIS A 588 -7.79 -7.21 -31.69
N PRO A 589 -8.06 -7.24 -33.01
CA PRO A 589 -8.75 -8.36 -33.68
C PRO A 589 -8.13 -9.75 -33.46
N GLU A 590 -6.82 -9.83 -33.27
CA GLU A 590 -6.08 -11.08 -33.04
C GLU A 590 -6.43 -11.76 -31.69
N VAL A 591 -6.97 -11.01 -30.73
CA VAL A 591 -7.34 -11.52 -29.39
C VAL A 591 -8.77 -11.15 -28.98
N ALA A 592 -9.46 -10.28 -29.73
CA ALA A 592 -10.79 -9.79 -29.39
C ALA A 592 -11.85 -10.91 -29.35
N SER A 593 -11.67 -11.98 -30.13
CA SER A 593 -12.59 -13.13 -30.12
C SER A 593 -12.60 -13.87 -28.78
N LEU A 594 -11.54 -13.77 -27.97
CA LEU A 594 -11.50 -14.31 -26.61
C LEU A 594 -12.69 -13.87 -25.77
N LEU A 595 -13.10 -12.60 -25.91
CA LEU A 595 -14.15 -11.99 -25.09
C LEU A 595 -15.56 -12.53 -25.38
N HIS A 596 -15.72 -13.25 -26.50
CA HIS A 596 -17.01 -13.75 -27.00
C HIS A 596 -16.98 -15.26 -27.26
N ASN A 597 -15.85 -15.92 -27.00
CA ASN A 597 -15.68 -17.34 -27.24
C ASN A 597 -16.48 -18.14 -26.19
N PRO A 598 -17.39 -19.04 -26.60
CA PRO A 598 -18.25 -19.77 -25.67
C PRO A 598 -17.50 -20.73 -24.75
N ARG A 599 -16.26 -21.11 -25.10
CA ARG A 599 -15.39 -21.93 -24.24
C ARG A 599 -14.65 -21.10 -23.19
N VAL A 600 -14.70 -19.78 -23.25
CA VAL A 600 -13.92 -18.90 -22.38
C VAL A 600 -14.82 -18.22 -21.36
N LYS A 601 -14.48 -18.36 -20.08
CA LYS A 601 -15.12 -17.63 -18.98
C LYS A 601 -14.10 -16.72 -18.31
N ILE A 602 -14.25 -15.41 -18.52
CA ILE A 602 -13.40 -14.41 -17.87
C ILE A 602 -14.08 -13.95 -16.57
N VAL A 603 -13.34 -14.03 -15.47
CA VAL A 603 -13.78 -13.62 -14.14
C VAL A 603 -12.84 -12.52 -13.65
N VAL A 604 -13.40 -11.37 -13.28
CA VAL A 604 -12.63 -10.27 -12.68
C VAL A 604 -12.46 -10.55 -11.19
N ASP A 605 -11.33 -11.14 -10.83
CA ASP A 605 -11.04 -11.56 -9.45
C ASP A 605 -9.51 -11.69 -9.20
N ASP A 606 -9.11 -11.76 -7.93
CA ASP A 606 -7.79 -12.19 -7.50
C ASP A 606 -7.68 -13.72 -7.61
N GLY A 607 -6.60 -14.23 -8.23
CA GLY A 607 -6.42 -15.65 -8.50
C GLY A 607 -6.42 -16.54 -7.24
N ARG A 608 -5.74 -16.09 -6.17
CA ARG A 608 -5.68 -16.83 -4.90
C ARG A 608 -7.06 -16.85 -4.22
N ARG A 609 -7.73 -15.70 -4.14
CA ARG A 609 -9.09 -15.62 -3.58
C ARG A 609 -10.08 -16.46 -4.38
N TRP A 610 -9.98 -16.44 -5.70
CA TRP A 610 -10.85 -17.23 -6.57
C TRP A 610 -10.69 -18.73 -6.32
N LEU A 611 -9.45 -19.23 -6.23
CA LEU A 611 -9.17 -20.64 -5.88
C LEU A 611 -9.72 -20.99 -4.49
N LEU A 612 -9.48 -20.14 -3.48
CA LEU A 612 -9.98 -20.38 -2.12
C LEU A 612 -11.52 -20.43 -2.03
N ARG A 613 -12.23 -19.72 -2.93
CA ARG A 613 -13.69 -19.79 -3.05
C ARG A 613 -14.19 -21.00 -3.82
N ASN A 614 -13.39 -21.53 -4.74
CA ASN A 614 -13.75 -22.62 -5.64
C ASN A 614 -13.00 -23.93 -5.29
N ARG A 615 -12.97 -24.30 -4.00
CA ARG A 615 -12.18 -25.44 -3.46
C ARG A 615 -12.39 -26.79 -4.17
N ASN A 616 -13.55 -26.97 -4.80
CA ASN A 616 -13.92 -28.21 -5.49
C ASN A 616 -13.58 -28.19 -6.99
N ALA A 617 -13.16 -27.04 -7.55
CA ALA A 617 -12.76 -26.96 -8.94
C ALA A 617 -11.48 -27.77 -9.17
N ARG A 618 -11.40 -28.46 -10.30
CA ARG A 618 -10.25 -29.26 -10.72
C ARG A 618 -9.93 -28.94 -12.18
N PHE A 619 -8.64 -28.88 -12.49
CA PHE A 619 -8.13 -28.51 -13.80
C PHE A 619 -7.04 -29.47 -14.24
N ASP A 620 -7.03 -29.80 -15.52
CA ASP A 620 -5.97 -30.60 -16.13
C ASP A 620 -4.70 -29.76 -16.30
N VAL A 621 -4.88 -28.48 -16.59
CA VAL A 621 -3.79 -27.51 -16.70
C VAL A 621 -4.17 -26.22 -15.99
N ILE A 622 -3.26 -25.73 -15.16
CA ILE A 622 -3.32 -24.37 -14.64
C ILE A 622 -2.15 -23.58 -15.26
N VAL A 623 -2.42 -22.39 -15.77
CA VAL A 623 -1.43 -21.48 -16.35
C VAL A 623 -1.44 -20.17 -15.58
N ALA A 624 -0.30 -19.71 -15.08
CA ALA A 624 -0.18 -18.37 -14.50
C ALA A 624 0.70 -17.48 -15.39
N ASN A 625 0.05 -16.60 -16.14
CA ASN A 625 0.70 -15.53 -16.90
C ASN A 625 0.69 -14.24 -16.07
N THR A 626 1.39 -14.29 -14.95
CA THR A 626 1.42 -13.23 -13.95
C THR A 626 2.65 -12.35 -14.12
N THR A 627 2.64 -11.22 -13.41
CA THR A 627 3.70 -10.21 -13.46
C THR A 627 5.02 -10.66 -12.78
N TYR A 628 6.00 -9.77 -12.72
CA TYR A 628 7.36 -10.06 -12.23
C TYR A 628 7.44 -10.45 -10.75
N PHE A 629 8.38 -11.38 -10.45
CA PHE A 629 8.58 -11.98 -9.12
C PHE A 629 8.94 -11.01 -7.98
N TRP A 630 9.37 -9.79 -8.30
CA TRP A 630 9.80 -8.77 -7.33
C TRP A 630 8.71 -7.73 -7.04
N ARG A 631 7.59 -7.76 -7.77
CA ARG A 631 6.50 -6.80 -7.61
C ARG A 631 5.74 -7.05 -6.31
N ASP A 632 5.16 -5.99 -5.78
CA ASP A 632 4.33 -6.04 -4.60
C ASP A 632 3.22 -7.08 -4.76
N HIS A 633 3.07 -7.89 -3.73
CA HIS A 633 2.17 -9.02 -3.60
C HIS A 633 2.36 -10.17 -4.59
N SER A 634 3.43 -10.20 -5.40
CA SER A 634 3.73 -11.34 -6.29
C SER A 634 3.89 -12.67 -5.51
N THR A 635 4.36 -12.62 -4.25
CA THR A 635 4.42 -13.78 -3.35
C THR A 635 3.07 -14.49 -3.20
N ASN A 636 1.93 -13.77 -3.28
CA ASN A 636 0.60 -14.38 -3.18
C ASN A 636 0.29 -15.38 -4.31
N LEU A 637 1.08 -15.37 -5.39
CA LEU A 637 0.95 -16.28 -6.53
C LEU A 637 2.23 -17.11 -6.75
N LEU A 638 3.24 -17.00 -5.89
CA LEU A 638 4.56 -17.61 -6.07
C LEU A 638 5.11 -18.31 -4.81
N SER A 639 4.47 -18.16 -3.65
CA SER A 639 4.88 -18.81 -2.40
C SER A 639 4.58 -20.30 -2.39
N ALA A 640 5.29 -21.04 -1.54
CA ALA A 640 4.98 -22.44 -1.27
C ALA A 640 3.53 -22.61 -0.82
N ASP A 641 3.01 -21.70 0.02
CA ASP A 641 1.62 -21.69 0.48
C ASP A 641 0.62 -21.63 -0.69
N PHE A 642 0.87 -20.75 -1.66
CA PHE A 642 0.05 -20.67 -2.87
C PHE A 642 0.18 -21.91 -3.75
N LEU A 643 1.40 -22.44 -3.92
CA LEU A 643 1.61 -23.67 -4.70
C LEU A 643 0.91 -24.89 -4.10
N HIS A 644 0.76 -24.97 -2.78
CA HIS A 644 -0.08 -25.99 -2.14
C HIS A 644 -1.56 -25.82 -2.49
N ILE A 645 -2.07 -24.58 -2.58
CA ILE A 645 -3.43 -24.30 -3.05
C ILE A 645 -3.58 -24.75 -4.50
N ILE A 646 -2.62 -24.44 -5.37
CA ILE A 646 -2.61 -24.89 -6.78
C ILE A 646 -2.66 -26.41 -6.87
N ARG A 647 -1.79 -27.11 -6.12
CA ARG A 647 -1.73 -28.58 -6.11
C ARG A 647 -3.08 -29.22 -5.78
N GLN A 648 -3.86 -28.62 -4.89
CA GLN A 648 -5.21 -29.11 -4.54
C GLN A 648 -6.25 -28.95 -5.66
N HIS A 649 -5.99 -28.09 -6.66
CA HIS A 649 -6.88 -27.83 -7.79
C HIS A 649 -6.43 -28.55 -9.08
N LEU A 650 -5.35 -29.33 -9.04
CA LEU A 650 -4.94 -30.15 -10.19
C LEU A 650 -5.70 -31.48 -10.21
N SER A 651 -6.18 -31.88 -11.39
CA SER A 651 -6.63 -33.24 -11.69
C SER A 651 -5.46 -34.23 -11.58
N PRO A 652 -5.71 -35.54 -11.43
CA PRO A 652 -4.67 -36.56 -11.57
C PRO A 652 -3.96 -36.43 -12.93
N GLY A 653 -2.63 -36.34 -12.94
CA GLY A 653 -1.84 -36.08 -14.15
C GLY A 653 -1.80 -34.61 -14.58
N GLY A 654 -2.50 -33.73 -13.87
CA GLY A 654 -2.53 -32.30 -14.17
C GLY A 654 -1.21 -31.60 -13.87
N LEU A 655 -0.99 -30.45 -14.50
CA LEU A 655 0.23 -29.66 -14.36
C LEU A 655 -0.05 -28.18 -14.16
N PHE A 656 0.91 -27.50 -13.54
CA PHE A 656 0.90 -26.05 -13.39
C PHE A 656 2.09 -25.44 -14.13
N LEU A 657 1.82 -24.57 -15.10
CA LEU A 657 2.81 -23.77 -15.81
C LEU A 657 2.74 -22.33 -15.30
N TYR A 658 3.84 -21.78 -14.82
CA TYR A 658 3.86 -20.40 -14.33
C TYR A 658 5.16 -19.66 -14.64
N ASN A 659 5.03 -18.36 -14.89
CA ASN A 659 6.16 -17.49 -15.14
C ASN A 659 6.99 -17.29 -13.86
N THR A 660 8.25 -17.71 -13.89
CA THR A 660 9.19 -17.42 -12.79
C THR A 660 9.88 -16.08 -12.97
N THR A 661 9.79 -15.50 -14.18
CA THR A 661 10.47 -14.26 -14.60
C THR A 661 11.97 -14.28 -14.28
N GLY A 662 12.58 -15.47 -14.32
CA GLY A 662 14.01 -15.69 -14.09
C GLY A 662 14.43 -15.89 -12.64
N SER A 663 13.50 -15.87 -11.67
CA SER A 663 13.85 -16.04 -10.25
C SER A 663 14.20 -17.49 -9.91
N ARG A 664 15.44 -17.68 -9.44
CA ARG A 664 15.93 -18.97 -8.94
C ARG A 664 15.21 -19.43 -7.67
N ASN A 665 14.85 -18.50 -6.78
CA ASN A 665 14.10 -18.83 -5.56
C ASN A 665 12.66 -19.25 -5.87
N VAL A 666 12.04 -18.65 -6.89
CA VAL A 666 10.70 -19.06 -7.36
C VAL A 666 10.75 -20.46 -7.96
N MET A 667 11.76 -20.77 -8.77
CA MET A 667 11.97 -22.13 -9.28
C MET A 667 12.23 -23.13 -8.14
N ALA A 668 13.10 -22.77 -7.18
CA ALA A 668 13.42 -23.59 -6.01
C ALA A 668 12.17 -23.88 -5.14
N THR A 669 11.25 -22.91 -5.08
CA THR A 669 9.97 -23.06 -4.37
C THR A 669 9.06 -24.07 -5.07
N GLY A 670 9.01 -24.05 -6.40
CA GLY A 670 8.27 -25.03 -7.20
C GLY A 670 8.70 -26.48 -6.95
N ILE A 671 10.01 -26.74 -7.05
CA ILE A 671 10.58 -28.08 -6.84
C ILE A 671 10.55 -28.55 -5.37
N ALA A 672 10.30 -27.64 -4.42
CA ALA A 672 10.12 -27.99 -3.01
C ALA A 672 8.70 -28.47 -2.72
N VAL A 673 7.70 -28.02 -3.50
CA VAL A 673 6.28 -28.37 -3.31
C VAL A 673 5.86 -29.56 -4.19
N PHE A 674 6.44 -29.69 -5.38
CA PHE A 674 6.10 -30.73 -6.35
C PHE A 674 7.29 -31.67 -6.59
N PRO A 675 7.02 -32.98 -6.77
CA PRO A 675 8.08 -33.97 -7.01
C PRO A 675 8.67 -33.91 -8.42
N TYR A 676 7.92 -33.41 -9.42
CA TYR A 676 8.36 -33.30 -10.80
C TYR A 676 8.26 -31.87 -11.29
N ALA A 677 9.35 -31.39 -11.91
CA ALA A 677 9.43 -30.08 -12.52
C ALA A 677 10.23 -30.08 -13.83
N MET A 678 9.89 -29.13 -14.71
CA MET A 678 10.62 -28.86 -15.95
C MET A 678 10.63 -27.35 -16.20
N ARG A 679 11.80 -26.77 -16.47
CA ARG A 679 11.89 -25.38 -16.90
C ARG A 679 11.67 -25.31 -18.39
N ILE A 680 10.86 -24.36 -18.85
CA ILE A 680 10.70 -24.01 -20.26
C ILE A 680 10.93 -22.51 -20.34
N GLU A 681 12.05 -22.12 -20.95
CA GLU A 681 12.52 -20.74 -20.94
C GLU A 681 12.57 -20.14 -19.51
N ASN A 682 11.85 -19.04 -19.25
CA ASN A 682 11.73 -18.42 -17.94
C ASN A 682 10.49 -18.89 -17.14
N ALA A 683 9.77 -19.90 -17.63
CA ALA A 683 8.64 -20.51 -16.95
C ALA A 683 9.04 -21.85 -16.31
N LEU A 684 8.29 -22.25 -15.29
CA LEU A 684 8.43 -23.55 -14.64
C LEU A 684 7.11 -24.30 -14.79
N VAL A 685 7.21 -25.57 -15.16
CA VAL A 685 6.11 -26.53 -15.13
C VAL A 685 6.33 -27.48 -13.97
N VAL A 686 5.31 -27.70 -13.16
CA VAL A 686 5.33 -28.60 -12.01
C VAL A 686 4.13 -29.54 -11.99
N SER A 687 4.31 -30.76 -11.48
CA SER A 687 3.25 -31.78 -11.38
C SER A 687 3.56 -32.84 -10.32
N ASP A 688 2.52 -33.55 -9.89
CA ASP A 688 2.62 -34.79 -9.11
C ASP A 688 2.92 -36.03 -9.99
N SER A 689 2.89 -35.87 -11.32
CA SER A 689 3.17 -36.91 -12.30
C SER A 689 4.43 -36.60 -13.11
N LEU A 690 5.07 -37.63 -13.65
CA LEU A 690 6.27 -37.49 -14.46
C LEU A 690 6.01 -36.59 -15.69
N LEU A 691 6.83 -35.55 -15.84
CA LEU A 691 6.78 -34.65 -16.99
C LEU A 691 7.67 -35.17 -18.11
N VAL A 692 7.08 -35.46 -19.26
CA VAL A 692 7.81 -35.87 -20.48
C VAL A 692 7.48 -34.90 -21.60
N PHE A 693 8.50 -34.28 -22.18
CA PHE A 693 8.35 -33.36 -23.30
C PHE A 693 8.22 -34.14 -24.62
N ASP A 694 6.97 -34.40 -25.04
CA ASP A 694 6.67 -35.15 -26.26
C ASP A 694 6.68 -34.24 -27.48
N ARG A 695 7.82 -34.25 -28.19
CA ARG A 695 8.06 -33.46 -29.40
C ARG A 695 7.13 -33.84 -30.55
N GLN A 696 6.76 -35.12 -30.67
CA GLN A 696 5.90 -35.58 -31.75
C GLN A 696 4.46 -35.12 -31.52
N ARG A 697 3.95 -35.27 -30.28
CA ARG A 697 2.63 -34.77 -29.91
C ARG A 697 2.52 -33.26 -30.08
N LEU A 698 3.55 -32.51 -29.67
CA LEU A 698 3.62 -31.07 -29.88
C LEU A 698 3.48 -30.71 -31.37
N ARG A 699 4.26 -31.36 -32.25
CA ARG A 699 4.20 -31.10 -33.70
C ARG A 699 2.81 -31.38 -34.27
N THR A 700 2.22 -32.51 -33.91
CA THR A 700 0.87 -32.88 -34.36
C THR A 700 -0.17 -31.89 -33.85
N ALA A 701 -0.10 -31.51 -32.57
CA ALA A 701 -1.03 -30.57 -31.96
C ALA A 701 -0.96 -29.20 -32.66
N LEU A 702 0.24 -28.64 -32.86
CA LEU A 702 0.43 -27.32 -33.48
C LEU A 702 -0.23 -27.19 -34.86
N LEU A 703 -0.24 -28.26 -35.66
CA LEU A 703 -0.89 -28.28 -36.97
C LEU A 703 -2.42 -28.30 -36.91
N THR A 704 -3.00 -28.54 -35.74
CA THR A 704 -4.45 -28.60 -35.52
C THR A 704 -5.03 -27.39 -34.80
N TYR A 705 -4.17 -26.48 -34.30
CA TYR A 705 -4.63 -25.29 -33.59
C TYR A 705 -5.43 -24.39 -34.54
N CYS A 706 -6.57 -23.92 -34.04
CA CYS A 706 -7.47 -23.07 -34.81
C CYS A 706 -7.97 -21.89 -33.98
N VAL A 707 -7.87 -20.69 -34.54
CA VAL A 707 -8.49 -19.47 -34.00
C VAL A 707 -9.61 -19.07 -34.93
N ASP A 708 -10.83 -18.94 -34.39
CA ASP A 708 -12.02 -18.53 -35.15
C ASP A 708 -12.25 -19.34 -36.44
N GLY A 709 -11.99 -20.66 -36.36
CA GLY A 709 -12.14 -21.61 -37.46
C GLY A 709 -11.02 -21.56 -38.51
N LYS A 710 -9.99 -20.73 -38.32
CA LYS A 710 -8.81 -20.68 -39.20
C LYS A 710 -7.63 -21.39 -38.54
N PRO A 711 -6.87 -22.22 -39.28
CA PRO A 711 -5.62 -22.77 -38.78
C PRO A 711 -4.70 -21.64 -38.32
N LEU A 712 -4.11 -21.80 -37.14
CA LEU A 712 -3.19 -20.81 -36.57
C LEU A 712 -1.82 -20.87 -37.25
N VAL A 713 -1.49 -22.00 -37.87
CA VAL A 713 -0.34 -22.20 -38.74
C VAL A 713 -0.80 -22.78 -40.08
N ASP A 714 -0.46 -22.11 -41.18
CA ASP A 714 -0.55 -22.63 -42.54
C ASP A 714 0.66 -23.52 -42.86
N SER A 715 0.42 -24.83 -42.96
CA SER A 715 1.42 -25.83 -43.35
C SER A 715 2.14 -25.53 -44.69
N ARG A 716 1.60 -24.62 -45.51
CA ARG A 716 2.18 -24.21 -46.79
C ARG A 716 3.11 -23.00 -46.66
N ASP A 717 3.08 -22.23 -45.56
CA ASP A 717 4.04 -21.14 -45.32
C ASP A 717 5.33 -21.71 -44.71
N PRO A 718 6.48 -21.65 -45.42
CA PRO A 718 7.74 -22.16 -44.91
C PRO A 718 8.22 -21.46 -43.62
N ARG A 719 7.81 -20.20 -43.40
CA ARG A 719 8.20 -19.44 -42.20
C ARG A 719 7.50 -19.97 -40.96
N GLU A 720 6.21 -20.27 -41.08
CA GLU A 720 5.41 -20.79 -39.96
C GLU A 720 5.79 -22.25 -39.66
N MET A 721 6.05 -23.06 -40.70
CA MET A 721 6.61 -24.40 -40.51
C MET A 721 7.98 -24.37 -39.83
N LYS A 722 8.86 -23.42 -40.21
CA LYS A 722 10.14 -23.22 -39.51
C LYS A 722 9.95 -22.84 -38.04
N ALA A 723 8.90 -22.11 -37.71
CA ALA A 723 8.56 -21.74 -36.33
C ALA A 723 8.11 -22.96 -35.51
N ILE A 724 7.27 -23.83 -36.09
CA ILE A 724 6.92 -25.13 -35.50
C ILE A 724 8.18 -25.94 -35.24
N GLU A 725 9.05 -26.09 -36.24
CA GLU A 725 10.28 -26.88 -36.09
C GLU A 725 11.18 -26.34 -35.00
N ARG A 726 11.35 -25.01 -34.91
CA ARG A 726 12.12 -24.37 -33.85
C ARG A 726 11.59 -24.74 -32.46
N LEU A 727 10.27 -24.72 -32.27
CA LEU A 727 9.64 -25.04 -30.98
C LEU A 727 9.73 -26.54 -30.67
N VAL A 728 9.46 -27.39 -31.66
CA VAL A 728 9.58 -28.85 -31.55
C VAL A 728 11.02 -29.27 -31.25
N SER A 729 12.01 -28.53 -31.76
CA SER A 729 13.44 -28.77 -31.55
C SER A 729 14.05 -27.96 -30.38
N ILE A 730 13.25 -27.47 -29.43
CA ILE A 730 13.76 -26.72 -28.27
C ILE A 730 14.89 -27.51 -27.57
N PRO A 731 16.09 -26.93 -27.40
CA PRO A 731 17.23 -27.68 -26.88
C PRO A 731 17.13 -27.90 -25.37
N GLU A 732 17.75 -28.97 -24.88
CA GLU A 732 17.98 -29.13 -23.44
C GLU A 732 19.21 -28.30 -23.04
N ASP A 733 19.08 -27.55 -21.95
CA ASP A 733 20.20 -26.79 -21.35
C ASP A 733 20.31 -27.09 -19.85
N PRO A 734 21.22 -27.99 -19.44
CA PRO A 734 21.46 -28.30 -18.03
C PRO A 734 22.01 -27.12 -17.21
N THR A 735 22.54 -26.08 -17.86
CA THR A 735 23.09 -24.91 -17.17
C THR A 735 22.02 -23.90 -16.78
N GLY A 736 20.87 -23.94 -17.46
CA GLY A 736 19.78 -22.99 -17.27
C GLY A 736 20.12 -21.56 -17.68
N GLN A 737 21.13 -21.36 -18.54
CA GLN A 737 21.60 -20.03 -18.96
C GLN A 737 21.02 -19.60 -20.31
N GLN A 738 20.68 -20.54 -21.18
CA GLN A 738 20.08 -20.24 -22.48
C GLN A 738 18.61 -19.88 -22.30
N TRP A 739 18.20 -18.74 -22.89
CA TRP A 739 16.81 -18.31 -22.86
C TRP A 739 15.88 -19.37 -23.47
N PHE A 740 16.10 -19.72 -24.74
CA PHE A 740 15.27 -20.68 -25.47
C PHE A 740 15.77 -22.10 -25.21
N SER A 741 15.32 -22.73 -24.13
CA SER A 741 15.72 -24.08 -23.75
C SER A 741 14.77 -24.73 -22.75
N ILE A 742 14.87 -26.05 -22.60
CA ILE A 742 14.25 -26.82 -21.52
C ILE A 742 15.29 -27.33 -20.53
N GLU A 743 14.92 -27.45 -19.26
CA GLU A 743 15.75 -28.03 -18.21
C GLU A 743 14.95 -29.10 -17.45
N GLN A 744 15.55 -30.29 -17.32
CA GLN A 744 14.90 -31.47 -16.75
C GLN A 744 14.92 -31.45 -15.21
N ASN A 745 14.05 -32.26 -14.61
CA ASN A 745 13.85 -32.34 -13.15
C ASN A 745 15.17 -32.48 -12.35
N ASP A 746 16.00 -33.48 -12.68
CA ASP A 746 17.23 -33.78 -11.93
C ASP A 746 18.31 -32.69 -12.11
N GLN A 747 18.24 -31.93 -13.20
CA GLN A 747 19.12 -30.79 -13.45
C GLN A 747 18.71 -29.62 -12.56
N LEU A 748 17.40 -29.33 -12.49
CA LEU A 748 16.83 -28.30 -11.63
C LEU A 748 17.15 -28.55 -10.15
N HIS A 749 16.90 -29.76 -9.64
CA HIS A 749 17.18 -30.11 -8.24
C HIS A 749 18.65 -29.92 -7.88
N ARG A 750 19.58 -30.25 -8.78
CA ARG A 750 21.02 -30.02 -8.57
C ARG A 750 21.37 -28.54 -8.59
N ARG A 751 20.89 -27.78 -9.57
CA ARG A 751 21.25 -26.36 -9.77
C ARG A 751 20.65 -25.43 -8.71
N LEU A 752 19.50 -25.79 -8.16
CA LEU A 752 18.73 -24.95 -7.24
C LEU A 752 18.87 -25.40 -5.77
N GLN A 753 19.73 -26.39 -5.50
CA GLN A 753 20.01 -26.87 -4.15
C GLN A 753 20.51 -25.73 -3.24
N GLY A 754 19.97 -25.67 -2.02
CA GLY A 754 20.37 -24.69 -1.00
C GLY A 754 19.76 -23.30 -1.17
N LEU A 755 18.92 -23.07 -2.18
CA LEU A 755 18.15 -21.84 -2.29
C LEU A 755 16.96 -21.82 -1.33
N THR A 756 16.59 -20.63 -0.89
CA THR A 756 15.52 -20.42 0.07
C THR A 756 14.16 -20.55 -0.60
N THR A 757 13.31 -21.43 -0.05
CA THR A 757 11.90 -21.54 -0.40
C THR A 757 11.15 -20.27 0.01
N ILE A 758 10.37 -19.71 -0.92
CA ILE A 758 9.53 -18.55 -0.69
C ILE A 758 8.28 -19.00 0.06
N THR A 759 7.95 -18.31 1.14
CA THR A 759 6.72 -18.52 1.93
C THR A 759 5.95 -17.20 2.02
N ASP A 760 4.68 -17.27 2.40
CA ASP A 760 3.91 -16.06 2.68
C ASP A 760 4.58 -15.19 3.75
N ASP A 761 5.29 -15.79 4.70
CA ASP A 761 5.98 -15.08 5.80
C ASP A 761 7.26 -14.39 5.36
N ASN A 762 8.15 -15.09 4.63
CA ASN A 762 9.45 -14.53 4.26
C ASN A 762 9.41 -13.66 2.99
N MET A 763 8.39 -13.84 2.14
CA MET A 763 8.13 -13.08 0.91
C MET A 763 9.28 -13.05 -0.10
N GLY A 764 10.31 -13.88 0.13
CA GLY A 764 11.50 -14.04 -0.68
C GLY A 764 11.94 -12.81 -1.48
N ALA A 765 11.90 -12.98 -2.80
CA ALA A 765 12.47 -12.05 -3.76
C ALA A 765 11.76 -10.69 -3.84
N GLU A 766 10.55 -10.60 -3.31
CA GLU A 766 9.74 -9.38 -3.32
C GLU A 766 10.34 -8.26 -2.46
N TRP A 767 10.97 -8.61 -1.34
CA TRP A 767 11.62 -7.65 -0.44
C TRP A 767 13.14 -7.70 -0.50
N SER A 768 13.71 -8.74 -1.11
CA SER A 768 15.15 -8.93 -1.23
C SER A 768 15.76 -8.39 -2.52
N ALA A 769 14.96 -7.87 -3.47
CA ALA A 769 15.47 -7.27 -4.69
C ALA A 769 16.40 -6.09 -4.35
N SER A 770 17.69 -6.28 -4.62
CA SER A 770 18.78 -5.31 -4.57
C SER A 770 19.24 -5.03 -5.99
#